data_AF-A0A197K888-F1
#
_entry.id   AF-A0A197K888-F1
#
_cell.length_a   1.000
_cell.length_b   1.000
_cell.length_c   1.000
_cell.angle_alpha   90.00
_cell.angle_beta   90.00
_cell.angle_gamma   90.00
#
_symmetry.space_group_name_H-M   'P 1'
#
loop_
_entity.id
_entity.type
_entity.pdbx_description
1 polymer ?
#
loop_
_entity_poly.entity_id
_entity_poly.type
_entity_poly.pdbx_seq_one_letter_code
_entity_poly.pdbx_strand_id
1 'polypeptide(L)'
;MSLLARTLLACSSTNCNNTLPDPTTAATATATTTTDTTTTAPVHPILAMHLRQFLPTFFPSPSASTQFNYLRYVRHINHINHTDYDEPFSSEETAYRKEHKDDLQRQCQLDDVVVPPYSFVNNWDGNRKDQTFYHLHRVILLREATWALASLILDQLESLTLPLSDIGRYRAVIERFGRLERLCFFQDEVYVSGGRYNYPPSIMRGDAAMQAMVQFVKEHVRLFPGRLKTVTSHTFTWATYIRHYFPEGIQLQIYRALPHPSNQALLNKDNYLPTLAHVRTVDLGLVQDIVDGGTSNEWLKKVVLAEPRFLQRCRRLRSISLNSLGEGSFDWAVKERRSLDGFGFVTVEGTVDAGDSDDHNNDEGLGLVGLSWKDGGSSLEFHPRQQNHGRLVPLESMNLKDPSFDREIDDIAFAFSSTLRSLTAGWPIARNFVTPAGFHRPFLRVGRGWVDMRLRFLKIDAYRFHLMLDLFMFSQCPELVHVNLSDNTSSYHCHEIPLSLPAQLNNLETLELRGLPALSFHPATLATTTKLRELRLTLNHRIQRSLFIPPVEELLSFYGGCSGFSASSIAHALRKRAKHIATVDFSKCPLVIPPSEEEQVRLGLYPYDDYVLSNDIAWHFKIHFKIHFKNERFFLLRDPDVMCDVRTSSRHLRNNY
;
A
#
# COMPACT_ATOMS: atom_id res chain seq x y z
N MET A 1 -12.37 34.67 -3.44
CA MET A 1 -13.83 34.34 -3.33
C MET A 1 -14.09 33.78 -1.93
N SER A 2 -14.91 34.40 -1.06
CA SER A 2 -14.89 34.05 0.38
C SER A 2 -15.38 32.65 0.71
N LEU A 3 -14.93 32.22 1.89
CA LEU A 3 -15.35 31.04 2.64
C LEU A 3 -16.85 30.76 2.53
N LEU A 4 -17.70 31.79 2.66
CA LEU A 4 -19.15 31.63 2.78
C LEU A 4 -19.82 31.45 1.41
N ALA A 5 -19.38 32.18 0.38
CA ALA A 5 -19.85 31.95 -0.99
C ALA A 5 -19.37 30.61 -1.53
N ARG A 6 -18.12 30.21 -1.27
CA ARG A 6 -17.64 28.87 -1.61
C ARG A 6 -18.42 27.80 -0.84
N THR A 7 -18.66 27.96 0.47
CA THR A 7 -19.45 27.02 1.30
C THR A 7 -20.87 26.86 0.77
N LEU A 8 -21.55 27.96 0.42
CA LEU A 8 -22.88 27.93 -0.20
C LEU A 8 -22.85 27.31 -1.61
N LEU A 9 -21.80 27.54 -2.40
CA LEU A 9 -21.61 26.93 -3.73
C LEU A 9 -21.28 25.42 -3.65
N ALA A 10 -20.51 24.97 -2.65
CA ALA A 10 -20.25 23.53 -2.45
C ALA A 10 -21.47 22.78 -1.91
N CYS A 11 -22.36 23.47 -1.17
CA CYS A 11 -23.65 22.93 -0.77
C CYS A 11 -24.58 22.65 -1.97
N SER A 12 -24.33 23.26 -3.14
CA SER A 12 -25.14 23.09 -4.36
C SER A 12 -24.48 22.24 -5.46
N SER A 13 -23.15 22.07 -5.46
CA SER A 13 -22.42 21.46 -6.58
C SER A 13 -22.19 19.95 -6.50
N THR A 14 -22.62 19.26 -5.44
CA THR A 14 -22.52 17.79 -5.37
C THR A 14 -23.86 17.16 -5.81
N ASN A 15 -23.89 16.65 -7.05
CA ASN A 15 -24.99 15.89 -7.69
C ASN A 15 -26.19 16.65 -8.31
N CYS A 16 -25.94 17.67 -9.13
CA CYS A 16 -26.97 18.18 -10.06
C CYS A 16 -26.63 17.83 -11.52
N ASN A 17 -26.90 16.58 -11.93
CA ASN A 17 -27.00 16.18 -13.35
C ASN A 17 -28.41 15.72 -13.75
N ASN A 18 -29.41 15.95 -12.89
CA ASN A 18 -30.80 15.66 -13.22
C ASN A 18 -31.55 16.98 -13.47
N THR A 19 -32.18 17.05 -14.63
CA THR A 19 -33.10 18.10 -15.08
C THR A 19 -34.13 18.42 -14.00
N LEU A 20 -34.21 19.70 -13.59
CA LEU A 20 -35.28 20.19 -12.72
C LEU A 20 -36.64 20.02 -13.43
N PRO A 21 -37.69 19.50 -12.77
CA PRO A 21 -39.04 19.57 -13.31
C PRO A 21 -39.64 20.97 -13.12
N ASP A 22 -40.42 21.38 -14.12
CA ASP A 22 -41.17 22.63 -14.19
C ASP A 22 -42.21 22.72 -13.06
N PRO A 23 -42.40 23.88 -12.39
CA PRO A 23 -43.33 23.97 -11.27
C PRO A 23 -44.73 24.32 -11.77
N THR A 24 -45.63 23.33 -11.82
CA THR A 24 -47.06 23.62 -11.85
C THR A 24 -47.80 22.79 -10.80
N THR A 25 -48.53 23.51 -9.94
CA THR A 25 -49.64 23.08 -9.06
C THR A 25 -49.40 22.10 -7.90
N ALA A 26 -49.50 22.60 -6.67
CA ALA A 26 -50.21 22.01 -5.51
C ALA A 26 -50.16 23.02 -4.34
N ALA A 27 -51.28 23.67 -4.00
CA ALA A 27 -52.32 23.23 -3.06
C ALA A 27 -51.88 23.32 -1.58
N THR A 28 -52.60 24.20 -0.88
CA THR A 28 -52.44 24.66 0.50
C THR A 28 -52.49 23.52 1.52
N ALA A 29 -51.41 23.36 2.29
CA ALA A 29 -51.43 22.66 3.57
C ALA A 29 -50.93 23.64 4.64
N THR A 30 -51.83 24.05 5.52
CA THR A 30 -51.56 24.90 6.68
C THR A 30 -50.75 24.09 7.71
N ALA A 31 -49.46 24.40 7.83
CA ALA A 31 -48.66 23.99 8.96
C ALA A 31 -48.81 25.03 10.09
N THR A 32 -49.24 24.58 11.25
CA THR A 32 -49.28 25.34 12.50
C THR A 32 -47.85 25.71 12.91
N THR A 33 -47.47 26.97 12.70
CA THR A 33 -46.24 27.56 13.22
C THR A 33 -46.36 27.76 14.73
N THR A 34 -45.73 26.88 15.51
CA THR A 34 -45.35 27.19 16.89
C THR A 34 -44.31 28.31 16.89
N THR A 35 -44.70 29.46 17.42
CA THR A 35 -43.80 30.60 17.66
C THR A 35 -42.93 30.30 18.86
N ASP A 36 -41.86 29.53 18.68
CA ASP A 36 -40.76 29.51 19.63
C ASP A 36 -39.94 30.79 19.42
N THR A 37 -39.91 31.63 20.45
CA THR A 37 -39.00 32.79 20.56
C THR A 37 -37.56 32.28 20.71
N THR A 38 -36.97 31.81 19.61
CA THR A 38 -35.52 31.57 19.55
C THR A 38 -34.81 32.89 19.71
N THR A 39 -34.15 33.07 20.84
CA THR A 39 -33.27 34.19 21.15
C THR A 39 -32.19 34.25 20.07
N THR A 40 -32.24 35.27 19.20
CA THR A 40 -31.22 35.46 18.16
C THR A 40 -29.94 35.88 18.84
N ALA A 41 -29.03 34.94 19.07
CA ALA A 41 -27.67 35.26 19.46
C ALA A 41 -27.07 36.23 18.42
N PRO A 42 -26.36 37.28 18.86
CA PRO A 42 -25.76 38.24 17.93
C PRO A 42 -24.81 37.51 16.96
N VAL A 43 -24.99 37.74 15.66
CA VAL A 43 -24.11 37.19 14.61
C VAL A 43 -22.70 37.70 14.84
N HIS A 44 -21.69 36.80 14.78
CA HIS A 44 -20.29 37.18 14.96
C HIS A 44 -19.92 38.33 14.00
N PRO A 45 -19.32 39.45 14.47
CA PRO A 45 -19.10 40.65 13.66
C PRO A 45 -18.38 40.39 12.32
N ILE A 46 -17.44 39.44 12.31
CA ILE A 46 -16.70 39.03 11.11
C ILE A 46 -17.58 38.25 10.13
N LEU A 47 -18.48 37.39 10.63
CA LEU A 47 -19.45 36.71 9.76
C LEU A 47 -20.38 37.75 9.12
N ALA A 48 -20.82 38.74 9.90
CA ALA A 48 -21.61 39.85 9.40
C ALA A 48 -20.84 40.69 8.36
N MET A 49 -19.54 40.95 8.58
CA MET A 49 -18.65 41.63 7.63
C MET A 49 -18.52 40.84 6.32
N HIS A 50 -18.24 39.54 6.40
CA HIS A 50 -18.20 38.68 5.21
C HIS A 50 -19.55 38.65 4.51
N LEU A 51 -20.65 38.40 5.21
CA LEU A 51 -21.99 38.40 4.62
C LEU A 51 -22.28 39.73 3.89
N ARG A 52 -21.91 40.87 4.47
CA ARG A 52 -22.04 42.20 3.83
C ARG A 52 -21.23 42.35 2.55
N GLN A 53 -20.09 41.67 2.41
CA GLN A 53 -19.31 41.70 1.16
C GLN A 53 -19.93 40.84 0.04
N PHE A 54 -20.77 39.84 0.37
CA PHE A 54 -21.39 38.93 -0.63
C PHE A 54 -22.83 39.27 -0.99
N LEU A 55 -23.61 39.82 -0.05
CA LEU A 55 -25.01 40.13 -0.26
C LEU A 55 -25.30 41.20 -1.35
N PRO A 56 -24.45 42.22 -1.59
CA PRO A 56 -24.77 43.27 -2.56
C PRO A 56 -24.76 42.83 -4.03
N THR A 57 -24.08 41.73 -4.36
CA THR A 57 -23.82 41.34 -5.76
C THR A 57 -24.64 40.15 -6.26
N PHE A 58 -25.25 39.36 -5.38
CA PHE A 58 -25.93 38.11 -5.77
C PHE A 58 -27.46 38.12 -5.62
N PHE A 59 -28.04 39.08 -4.91
CA PHE A 59 -29.49 39.15 -4.74
C PHE A 59 -30.04 40.29 -5.61
N PRO A 60 -30.76 39.98 -6.71
CA PRO A 60 -31.47 41.01 -7.46
C PRO A 60 -32.41 41.76 -6.50
N SER A 61 -32.49 43.08 -6.67
CA SER A 61 -33.39 43.95 -5.92
C SER A 61 -34.77 43.29 -5.82
N PRO A 62 -35.39 43.22 -4.62
CA PRO A 62 -36.59 42.43 -4.36
C PRO A 62 -37.78 43.02 -5.14
N SER A 63 -37.92 42.61 -6.39
CA SER A 63 -39.18 42.68 -7.11
C SER A 63 -40.06 41.54 -6.60
N ALA A 64 -41.32 41.86 -6.30
CA ALA A 64 -42.21 41.15 -5.40
C ALA A 64 -42.71 39.75 -5.82
N SER A 65 -41.96 38.99 -6.63
CA SER A 65 -42.36 37.64 -7.04
C SER A 65 -41.43 36.57 -6.50
N THR A 66 -41.95 35.78 -5.55
CA THR A 66 -41.41 34.51 -5.02
C THR A 66 -40.02 34.58 -4.40
N GLN A 67 -39.98 34.86 -3.09
CA GLN A 67 -38.78 34.69 -2.28
C GLN A 67 -38.44 33.19 -2.20
N PHE A 68 -37.58 32.72 -3.11
CA PHE A 68 -37.08 31.35 -3.09
C PHE A 68 -36.32 31.09 -1.79
N ASN A 69 -36.85 30.21 -0.93
CA ASN A 69 -36.14 29.76 0.25
C ASN A 69 -35.11 28.69 -0.15
N TYR A 70 -33.94 29.13 -0.59
CA TYR A 70 -32.83 28.26 -1.01
C TYR A 70 -32.41 27.26 0.08
N LEU A 71 -32.56 27.62 1.36
CA LEU A 71 -32.20 26.74 2.46
C LEU A 71 -33.01 25.44 2.43
N ARG A 72 -34.27 25.45 1.96
CA ARG A 72 -35.10 24.24 1.83
C ARG A 72 -34.50 23.16 0.93
N TYR A 73 -33.56 23.51 0.04
CA TYR A 73 -32.90 22.56 -0.85
C TYR A 73 -31.54 22.07 -0.33
N VAL A 74 -31.00 22.68 0.71
CA VAL A 74 -29.72 22.28 1.29
C VAL A 74 -29.89 20.97 2.07
N ARG A 75 -29.18 19.93 1.67
CA ARG A 75 -29.15 18.62 2.36
C ARG A 75 -27.79 18.31 2.98
N HIS A 76 -26.75 19.00 2.53
CA HIS A 76 -25.38 18.68 2.88
C HIS A 76 -24.65 19.96 3.23
N ILE A 77 -24.10 20.01 4.44
CA ILE A 77 -23.15 21.05 4.84
C ILE A 77 -21.81 20.34 5.04
N ASN A 78 -20.97 20.39 4.03
CA ASN A 78 -19.65 19.76 4.03
C ASN A 78 -18.56 20.82 4.18
N HIS A 79 -17.50 20.49 4.91
CA HIS A 79 -16.31 21.35 4.94
C HIS A 79 -15.64 21.39 3.56
N ILE A 80 -15.40 22.59 3.04
CA ILE A 80 -14.62 22.77 1.82
C ILE A 80 -13.15 22.69 2.18
N ASN A 81 -12.45 21.78 1.53
CA ASN A 81 -11.01 21.66 1.72
C ASN A 81 -10.33 22.94 1.19
N HIS A 82 -9.90 23.82 2.09
CA HIS A 82 -9.13 25.01 1.74
C HIS A 82 -7.68 24.62 1.54
N THR A 83 -7.39 23.94 0.42
CA THR A 83 -6.01 23.67 0.00
C THR A 83 -5.33 24.93 -0.55
N ASP A 84 -6.10 25.95 -0.93
CA ASP A 84 -5.61 27.27 -1.33
C ASP A 84 -5.26 28.10 -0.07
N TYR A 85 -4.16 27.73 0.58
CA TYR A 85 -3.59 28.51 1.68
C TYR A 85 -2.91 29.81 1.22
N ASP A 86 -2.85 30.04 -0.09
CA ASP A 86 -2.06 31.13 -0.69
C ASP A 86 -2.88 32.38 -1.06
N GLU A 87 -4.22 32.37 -0.93
CA GLU A 87 -5.01 33.60 -1.14
C GLU A 87 -4.75 34.58 0.03
N PRO A 88 -4.12 35.75 -0.22
CA PRO A 88 -3.91 36.74 0.82
C PRO A 88 -5.26 37.30 1.27
N PHE A 89 -5.35 37.62 2.56
CA PHE A 89 -6.52 38.30 3.10
C PHE A 89 -6.73 39.67 2.49
N SER A 90 -7.98 40.12 2.53
CA SER A 90 -8.29 41.52 2.33
C SER A 90 -7.61 42.40 3.39
N SER A 91 -7.41 43.67 3.07
CA SER A 91 -6.90 44.67 4.01
C SER A 91 -7.80 44.81 5.24
N GLU A 92 -9.12 44.67 5.08
CA GLU A 92 -10.12 44.75 6.14
C GLU A 92 -9.99 43.58 7.14
N GLU A 93 -9.87 42.34 6.64
CA GLU A 93 -9.63 41.16 7.49
C GLU A 93 -8.30 41.27 8.24
N THR A 94 -7.26 41.80 7.59
CA THR A 94 -5.95 42.01 8.21
C THR A 94 -6.03 43.04 9.34
N ALA A 95 -6.76 44.14 9.14
CA ALA A 95 -6.97 45.17 10.15
C ALA A 95 -7.76 44.63 11.35
N TYR A 96 -8.90 43.95 11.09
CA TYR A 96 -9.72 43.35 12.13
C TYR A 96 -8.90 42.40 13.02
N ARG A 97 -8.08 41.54 12.40
CA ARG A 97 -7.23 40.58 13.11
C ARG A 97 -6.22 41.25 14.03
N LYS A 98 -5.63 42.37 13.59
CA LYS A 98 -4.66 43.11 14.38
C LYS A 98 -5.31 43.78 15.59
N GLU A 99 -6.53 44.29 15.41
CA GLU A 99 -7.31 44.92 16.47
C GLU A 99 -7.84 43.90 17.50
N HIS A 100 -8.35 42.75 17.06
CA HIS A 100 -9.01 41.77 17.92
C HIS A 100 -8.11 40.57 18.26
N LYS A 101 -6.80 40.74 18.21
CA LYS A 101 -5.84 39.64 18.38
C LYS A 101 -6.03 38.90 19.70
N ASP A 102 -6.15 39.64 20.79
CA ASP A 102 -6.27 39.09 22.14
C ASP A 102 -7.62 38.36 22.33
N ASP A 103 -8.69 38.88 21.74
CA ASP A 103 -10.00 38.24 21.77
C ASP A 103 -10.03 36.96 20.94
N LEU A 104 -9.41 36.96 19.75
CA LEU A 104 -9.26 35.75 18.93
C LEU A 104 -8.42 34.70 19.66
N GLN A 105 -7.36 35.12 20.36
CA GLN A 105 -6.54 34.24 21.18
C GLN A 105 -7.37 33.61 22.32
N ARG A 106 -8.17 34.42 23.01
CA ARG A 106 -9.06 33.98 24.10
C ARG A 106 -10.17 33.06 23.60
N GLN A 107 -10.81 33.39 22.48
CA GLN A 107 -11.87 32.57 21.86
C GLN A 107 -11.35 31.20 21.40
N CYS A 108 -10.10 31.15 20.95
CA CYS A 108 -9.42 29.90 20.62
C CYS A 108 -8.91 29.15 21.85
N GLN A 109 -9.13 29.69 23.06
CA GLN A 109 -8.67 29.16 24.33
C GLN A 109 -7.18 28.83 24.33
N LEU A 110 -6.39 29.62 23.59
CA LEU A 110 -4.94 29.41 23.45
C LEU A 110 -4.18 29.67 24.75
N ASP A 111 -4.78 30.36 25.71
CA ASP A 111 -4.11 30.77 26.95
C ASP A 111 -3.65 29.56 27.81
N ASP A 112 -4.27 28.39 27.63
CA ASP A 112 -3.86 27.11 28.26
C ASP A 112 -3.19 26.12 27.28
N VAL A 113 -3.25 26.39 25.98
CA VAL A 113 -2.62 25.56 24.96
C VAL A 113 -1.18 26.01 24.84
N VAL A 114 -0.29 25.35 25.58
CA VAL A 114 1.16 25.45 25.34
C VAL A 114 1.41 24.96 23.91
N VAL A 115 1.46 25.90 22.95
CA VAL A 115 1.94 25.61 21.59
C VAL A 115 3.34 25.07 21.77
N PRO A 116 3.60 23.77 21.52
CA PRO A 116 4.85 23.16 21.92
C PRO A 116 6.01 23.92 21.24
N PRO A 117 7.00 24.40 22.00
CA PRO A 117 8.20 24.99 21.42
C PRO A 117 9.06 23.88 20.80
N TYR A 118 8.62 23.26 19.71
CA TYR A 118 9.42 22.25 19.02
C TYR A 118 10.62 22.90 18.31
N SER A 119 11.74 22.20 18.25
CA SER A 119 13.02 22.59 17.65
C SER A 119 13.03 23.03 16.17
N PHE A 120 11.89 23.05 15.48
CA PHE A 120 11.72 23.78 14.20
C PHE A 120 11.41 25.28 14.39
N VAL A 121 11.13 25.70 15.63
CA VAL A 121 10.73 27.06 16.05
C VAL A 121 11.92 28.00 16.20
N ASN A 122 13.15 27.51 16.30
CA ASN A 122 14.31 28.41 16.39
C ASN A 122 14.58 29.17 15.06
N ASN A 123 13.87 28.81 13.97
CA ASN A 123 13.79 29.57 12.72
C ASN A 123 12.38 30.19 12.48
N TRP A 124 11.56 30.38 13.52
CA TRP A 124 10.28 31.11 13.39
C TRP A 124 10.55 32.61 13.17
N ASP A 125 10.47 33.05 11.93
CA ASP A 125 10.23 34.46 11.62
C ASP A 125 8.83 34.90 12.12
N GLY A 126 8.58 36.20 12.17
CA GLY A 126 7.28 36.75 12.57
C GLY A 126 6.10 36.25 11.72
N ASN A 127 6.32 35.83 10.47
CA ASN A 127 5.26 35.45 9.53
C ASN A 127 4.49 34.19 9.97
N ARG A 128 5.12 33.25 10.68
CA ARG A 128 4.43 31.99 11.04
C ARG A 128 3.52 32.09 12.28
N LYS A 129 3.72 33.07 13.17
CA LYS A 129 2.72 33.39 14.21
C LYS A 129 1.44 33.88 13.57
N ASP A 130 1.56 34.75 12.56
CA ASP A 130 0.42 35.26 11.80
C ASP A 130 -0.30 34.15 11.03
N GLN A 131 0.41 33.12 10.56
CA GLN A 131 -0.20 31.90 9.99
C GLN A 131 -1.00 31.08 11.02
N THR A 132 -0.50 30.97 12.26
CA THR A 132 -1.25 30.25 13.31
C THR A 132 -2.54 30.99 13.66
N PHE A 133 -2.47 32.30 13.89
CA PHE A 133 -3.66 33.14 14.09
C PHE A 133 -4.60 33.12 12.88
N TYR A 134 -4.05 33.00 11.67
CA TYR A 134 -4.83 32.84 10.45
C TYR A 134 -5.69 31.57 10.46
N HIS A 135 -5.10 30.43 10.80
CA HIS A 135 -5.82 29.16 10.87
C HIS A 135 -6.92 29.19 11.93
N LEU A 136 -6.61 29.76 13.10
CA LEU A 136 -7.55 29.90 14.22
C LEU A 136 -8.76 30.77 13.88
N HIS A 137 -8.52 31.91 13.23
CA HIS A 137 -9.59 32.77 12.75
C HIS A 137 -10.51 32.05 11.76
N ARG A 138 -9.94 31.29 10.80
CA ARG A 138 -10.72 30.49 9.86
C ARG A 138 -11.56 29.41 10.54
N VAL A 139 -11.01 28.78 11.58
CA VAL A 139 -11.75 27.82 12.42
C VAL A 139 -12.97 28.49 13.06
N ILE A 140 -12.81 29.65 13.70
CA ILE A 140 -13.94 30.38 14.32
C ILE A 140 -15.01 30.71 13.28
N LEU A 141 -14.61 31.23 12.12
CA LEU A 141 -15.56 31.54 11.04
C LEU A 141 -16.29 30.30 10.55
N LEU A 142 -15.59 29.19 10.36
CA LEU A 142 -16.20 27.94 9.97
C LEU A 142 -17.23 27.49 11.03
N ARG A 143 -16.90 27.57 12.32
CA ARG A 143 -17.82 27.21 13.41
C ARG A 143 -19.12 28.01 13.36
N GLU A 144 -18.99 29.33 13.36
CA GLU A 144 -20.16 30.21 13.41
C GLU A 144 -20.97 30.17 12.11
N ALA A 145 -20.31 30.07 10.95
CA ALA A 145 -21.00 29.92 9.67
C ALA A 145 -21.76 28.59 9.59
N THR A 146 -21.11 27.49 9.97
CA THR A 146 -21.72 26.15 9.94
C THR A 146 -22.93 26.10 10.87
N TRP A 147 -22.79 26.60 12.11
CA TRP A 147 -23.90 26.62 13.06
C TRP A 147 -25.06 27.52 12.61
N ALA A 148 -24.76 28.75 12.17
CA ALA A 148 -25.78 29.69 11.72
C ALA A 148 -26.60 29.12 10.54
N LEU A 149 -25.95 28.42 9.62
CA LEU A 149 -26.64 27.74 8.53
C LEU A 149 -27.39 26.50 9.02
N ALA A 150 -26.71 25.61 9.75
CA ALA A 150 -27.26 24.32 10.14
C ALA A 150 -28.47 24.47 11.07
N SER A 151 -28.40 25.34 12.08
CA SER A 151 -29.44 25.53 13.11
C SER A 151 -30.85 25.82 12.54
N LEU A 152 -30.92 26.43 11.35
CA LEU A 152 -32.18 26.72 10.65
C LEU A 152 -32.78 25.51 9.93
N ILE A 153 -31.96 24.49 9.63
CA ILE A 153 -32.32 23.38 8.73
C ILE A 153 -31.88 21.99 9.22
N LEU A 154 -31.60 21.81 10.52
CA LEU A 154 -31.09 20.55 11.08
C LEU A 154 -31.94 19.33 10.68
N ASP A 155 -33.27 19.48 10.70
CA ASP A 155 -34.27 18.43 10.45
C ASP A 155 -34.25 17.88 9.02
N GLN A 156 -33.64 18.61 8.08
CA GLN A 156 -33.51 18.20 6.68
C GLN A 156 -32.09 17.81 6.27
N LEU A 157 -31.09 17.98 7.14
CA LEU A 157 -29.70 17.64 6.80
C LEU A 157 -29.50 16.13 6.74
N GLU A 158 -28.88 15.68 5.66
CA GLU A 158 -28.47 14.29 5.44
C GLU A 158 -26.95 14.12 5.61
N SER A 159 -26.18 15.22 5.46
CA SER A 159 -24.73 15.25 5.70
C SER A 159 -24.35 16.51 6.45
N LEU A 160 -23.53 16.38 7.49
CA LEU A 160 -23.02 17.50 8.27
C LEU A 160 -21.55 17.30 8.63
N THR A 161 -20.75 18.32 8.39
CA THR A 161 -19.42 18.46 9.01
C THR A 161 -19.53 19.36 10.24
N LEU A 162 -19.17 18.84 11.41
CA LEU A 162 -19.20 19.61 12.65
C LEU A 162 -17.80 19.84 13.22
N PRO A 163 -17.46 21.08 13.62
CA PRO A 163 -16.25 21.36 14.37
C PRO A 163 -16.31 20.69 15.74
N LEU A 164 -15.27 19.94 16.09
CA LEU A 164 -15.22 19.17 17.33
C LEU A 164 -15.29 20.06 18.57
N SER A 165 -14.69 21.25 18.51
CA SER A 165 -14.74 22.25 19.59
C SER A 165 -16.14 22.79 19.90
N ASP A 166 -17.10 22.61 18.99
CA ASP A 166 -18.49 23.09 19.14
C ASP A 166 -19.49 21.96 19.37
N ILE A 167 -19.01 20.73 19.58
CA ILE A 167 -19.86 19.53 19.65
C ILE A 167 -20.95 19.61 20.73
N GLY A 168 -20.69 20.32 21.84
CA GLY A 168 -21.69 20.54 22.89
C GLY A 168 -22.95 21.22 22.38
N ARG A 169 -22.80 22.19 21.47
CA ARG A 169 -23.91 22.94 20.87
C ARG A 169 -24.79 22.04 20.00
N TYR A 170 -24.17 21.19 19.19
CA TYR A 170 -24.87 20.22 18.34
C TYR A 170 -25.55 19.11 19.15
N ARG A 171 -24.92 18.67 20.25
CA ARG A 171 -25.49 17.64 21.13
C ARG A 171 -26.75 18.12 21.84
N ALA A 172 -26.86 19.41 22.17
CA ALA A 172 -28.04 19.99 22.80
C ALA A 172 -29.31 20.02 21.92
N VAL A 173 -29.16 19.78 20.61
CA VAL A 173 -30.26 19.76 19.62
C VAL A 173 -30.26 18.47 18.81
N ILE A 174 -29.75 17.38 19.41
CA ILE A 174 -29.47 16.15 18.67
C ILE A 174 -30.72 15.49 18.10
N GLU A 175 -31.86 15.68 18.74
CA GLU A 175 -33.19 15.23 18.34
C GLU A 175 -33.66 15.80 17.00
N ARG A 176 -33.02 16.87 16.51
CA ARG A 176 -33.31 17.45 15.20
C ARG A 176 -32.57 16.76 14.05
N PHE A 177 -31.64 15.85 14.32
CA PHE A 177 -30.86 15.18 13.26
C PHE A 177 -31.52 13.90 12.72
N GLY A 178 -32.85 13.82 12.70
CA GLY A 178 -33.57 12.61 12.29
C GLY A 178 -33.31 12.15 10.85
N ARG A 179 -32.79 13.04 9.99
CA ARG A 179 -32.42 12.70 8.59
C ARG A 179 -30.92 12.51 8.36
N LEU A 180 -30.09 12.74 9.36
CA LEU A 180 -28.63 12.71 9.21
C LEU A 180 -28.11 11.30 8.93
N GLU A 181 -27.54 11.08 7.75
CA GLU A 181 -26.96 9.80 7.33
C GLU A 181 -25.44 9.80 7.36
N ARG A 182 -24.82 10.97 7.17
CA ARG A 182 -23.37 11.15 7.08
C ARG A 182 -22.91 12.23 8.04
N LEU A 183 -21.89 11.91 8.82
CA LEU A 183 -21.31 12.83 9.79
C LEU A 183 -19.82 12.91 9.58
N CYS A 184 -19.28 14.13 9.58
CA CYS A 184 -17.85 14.35 9.57
C CYS A 184 -17.46 15.19 10.79
N PHE A 185 -16.58 14.66 11.63
CA PHE A 185 -15.97 15.44 12.70
C PHE A 185 -14.75 16.17 12.16
N PHE A 186 -14.78 17.49 12.23
CA PHE A 186 -13.67 18.33 11.85
C PHE A 186 -12.85 18.65 13.11
N GLN A 187 -11.62 18.13 13.17
CA GLN A 187 -10.72 18.43 14.26
C GLN A 187 -10.18 19.85 14.11
N ASP A 188 -10.80 20.78 14.83
CA ASP A 188 -10.40 22.16 14.88
C ASP A 188 -9.63 22.53 16.16
N GLU A 189 -9.61 21.63 17.15
CA GLU A 189 -8.79 21.74 18.36
C GLU A 189 -7.36 21.21 18.16
N VAL A 190 -6.41 21.83 18.87
CA VAL A 190 -4.99 21.43 18.87
C VAL A 190 -4.78 20.33 19.93
N TYR A 191 -4.39 19.12 19.51
CA TYR A 191 -4.13 18.01 20.44
C TYR A 191 -2.66 17.60 20.49
N VAL A 192 -1.95 17.89 21.56
CA VAL A 192 -0.58 17.41 21.71
C VAL A 192 -0.60 15.88 21.92
N SER A 193 -0.36 15.11 20.87
CA SER A 193 -0.26 13.65 20.97
C SER A 193 0.98 13.29 21.79
N GLY A 194 0.79 12.72 22.98
CA GLY A 194 1.80 12.49 24.04
C GLY A 194 2.88 11.45 23.74
N GLY A 195 3.43 11.42 22.53
CA GLY A 195 4.24 10.31 22.06
C GLY A 195 5.71 10.29 22.51
N ARG A 196 6.31 11.40 22.93
CA ARG A 196 7.77 11.44 23.20
C ARG A 196 8.27 12.42 24.26
N TYR A 197 7.39 13.25 24.82
CA TYR A 197 7.79 14.32 25.71
C TYR A 197 6.79 14.41 26.85
N ASN A 198 7.31 14.52 28.08
CA ASN A 198 6.55 14.70 29.31
C ASN A 198 5.88 16.09 29.31
N TYR A 199 4.86 16.27 28.47
CA TYR A 199 4.10 17.51 28.43
C TYR A 199 3.00 17.55 29.52
N PRO A 200 2.67 18.74 30.05
CA PRO A 200 1.68 18.96 31.11
C PRO A 200 0.21 18.63 30.70
N PRO A 201 -0.78 18.77 31.62
CA PRO A 201 -2.15 18.24 31.53
C PRO A 201 -3.06 18.67 30.35
N SER A 202 -2.55 19.37 29.33
CA SER A 202 -3.32 19.71 28.11
C SER A 202 -3.82 18.46 27.35
N ILE A 203 -3.28 17.28 27.68
CA ILE A 203 -3.75 15.95 27.25
C ILE A 203 -5.21 15.69 27.69
N MET A 204 -5.66 16.21 28.84
CA MET A 204 -6.99 15.90 29.39
C MET A 204 -8.16 16.55 28.62
N ARG A 205 -7.97 17.71 27.97
CA ARG A 205 -9.05 18.35 27.19
C ARG A 205 -9.37 17.58 25.90
N GLY A 206 -8.34 17.03 25.26
CA GLY A 206 -8.53 16.20 24.07
C GLY A 206 -9.36 14.96 24.33
N ASP A 207 -9.17 14.33 25.50
CA ASP A 207 -9.98 13.19 25.88
C ASP A 207 -11.45 13.57 26.06
N ALA A 208 -11.77 14.70 26.70
CA ALA A 208 -13.15 15.15 26.90
C ALA A 208 -13.90 15.41 25.58
N ALA A 209 -13.27 16.12 24.64
CA ALA A 209 -13.86 16.38 23.31
C ALA A 209 -14.03 15.10 22.49
N MET A 210 -13.03 14.22 22.51
CA MET A 210 -13.10 12.89 21.86
C MET A 210 -14.19 12.01 22.47
N GLN A 211 -14.39 12.05 23.78
CA GLN A 211 -15.49 11.35 24.44
C GLN A 211 -16.84 11.97 24.09
N ALA A 212 -16.95 13.30 24.01
CA ALA A 212 -18.16 13.97 23.55
C ALA A 212 -18.52 13.53 22.11
N MET A 213 -17.52 13.32 21.25
CA MET A 213 -17.70 12.77 19.90
C MET A 213 -18.32 11.38 19.91
N VAL A 214 -17.77 10.47 20.72
CA VAL A 214 -18.33 9.12 20.89
C VAL A 214 -19.77 9.19 21.42
N GLN A 215 -20.04 10.06 22.40
CA GLN A 215 -21.37 10.19 22.98
C GLN A 215 -22.39 10.77 22.00
N PHE A 216 -22.01 11.77 21.20
CA PHE A 216 -22.87 12.30 20.15
C PHE A 216 -23.33 11.19 19.19
N VAL A 217 -22.39 10.36 18.71
CA VAL A 217 -22.72 9.26 17.80
C VAL A 217 -23.63 8.23 18.46
N LYS A 218 -23.31 7.82 19.70
CA LYS A 218 -24.14 6.86 20.46
C LYS A 218 -25.56 7.37 20.68
N GLU A 219 -25.69 8.64 21.05
CA GLU A 219 -26.98 9.28 21.31
C GLU A 219 -27.80 9.42 20.02
N HIS A 220 -27.18 9.81 18.91
CA HIS A 220 -27.83 9.85 17.59
C HIS A 220 -28.32 8.47 17.17
N VAL A 221 -27.48 7.44 17.22
CA VAL A 221 -27.87 6.07 16.84
C VAL A 221 -29.00 5.54 17.73
N ARG A 222 -28.98 5.87 19.03
CA ARG A 222 -30.05 5.50 19.97
C ARG A 222 -31.39 6.14 19.59
N LEU A 223 -31.38 7.42 19.21
CA LEU A 223 -32.59 8.17 18.83
C LEU A 223 -33.09 7.81 17.42
N PHE A 224 -32.18 7.51 16.49
CA PHE A 224 -32.47 7.23 15.09
C PHE A 224 -31.80 5.92 14.62
N PRO A 225 -32.27 4.75 15.08
CA PRO A 225 -31.65 3.46 14.77
C PRO A 225 -31.48 3.23 13.27
N GLY A 226 -30.26 2.89 12.84
CA GLY A 226 -29.94 2.59 11.44
C GLY A 226 -29.89 3.81 10.50
N ARG A 227 -30.15 5.03 11.00
CA ARG A 227 -30.15 6.24 10.17
C ARG A 227 -28.74 6.70 9.82
N LEU A 228 -27.85 6.80 10.81
CA LEU A 228 -26.47 7.21 10.62
C LEU A 228 -25.65 6.06 10.02
N LYS A 229 -25.16 6.25 8.79
CA LYS A 229 -24.47 5.23 8.00
C LYS A 229 -22.96 5.40 8.00
N THR A 230 -22.49 6.65 8.03
CA THR A 230 -21.06 6.94 7.88
C THR A 230 -20.65 8.04 8.84
N VAL A 231 -19.56 7.80 9.57
CA VAL A 231 -18.87 8.80 10.37
C VAL A 231 -17.43 8.86 9.89
N THR A 232 -16.99 10.04 9.46
CA THR A 232 -15.60 10.30 9.11
C THR A 232 -15.01 11.35 10.05
N SER A 233 -13.69 11.49 10.00
CA SER A 233 -13.00 12.51 10.77
C SER A 233 -11.88 13.11 9.94
N HIS A 234 -11.72 14.43 10.02
CA HIS A 234 -10.77 15.19 9.20
C HIS A 234 -9.87 16.08 10.07
N THR A 235 -8.57 16.15 9.74
CA THR A 235 -7.53 16.87 10.50
C THR A 235 -6.78 17.89 9.64
N PHE A 236 -7.48 18.57 8.72
CA PHE A 236 -6.85 19.41 7.70
C PHE A 236 -6.32 20.76 8.21
N THR A 237 -6.83 21.28 9.33
CA THR A 237 -6.45 22.60 9.87
C THR A 237 -4.98 22.72 10.25
N TRP A 238 -4.35 21.61 10.62
CA TRP A 238 -2.99 21.57 11.15
C TRP A 238 -2.05 20.67 10.35
N ALA A 239 -2.45 20.26 9.15
CA ALA A 239 -1.77 19.23 8.36
C ALA A 239 -0.27 19.52 8.09
N THR A 240 0.11 20.79 8.02
CA THR A 240 1.50 21.25 7.86
C THR A 240 2.34 21.19 9.14
N TYR A 241 1.71 21.21 10.31
CA TYR A 241 2.41 21.41 11.58
C TYR A 241 2.42 20.17 12.47
N ILE A 242 1.33 19.40 12.49
CA ILE A 242 1.25 18.22 13.34
C ILE A 242 0.36 17.18 12.66
N ARG A 243 0.89 15.96 12.51
CA ARG A 243 0.08 14.79 12.12
C ARG A 243 -0.79 14.39 13.31
N HIS A 244 -1.79 15.21 13.63
CA HIS A 244 -2.84 14.80 14.55
C HIS A 244 -3.68 13.77 13.81
N TYR A 245 -3.59 12.52 14.27
CA TYR A 245 -4.53 11.48 13.89
C TYR A 245 -5.52 11.35 15.03
N PHE A 246 -6.81 11.29 14.70
CA PHE A 246 -7.82 10.82 15.63
C PHE A 246 -7.37 9.46 16.18
N PRO A 247 -7.29 9.29 17.52
CA PRO A 247 -6.83 8.03 18.09
C PRO A 247 -7.69 6.86 17.60
N GLU A 248 -7.04 5.80 17.13
CA GLU A 248 -7.70 4.63 16.56
C GLU A 248 -8.74 4.03 17.52
N GLY A 249 -8.45 4.03 18.83
CA GLY A 249 -9.35 3.55 19.87
C GLY A 249 -10.66 4.36 20.00
N ILE A 250 -10.63 5.67 19.71
CA ILE A 250 -11.83 6.52 19.68
C ILE A 250 -12.64 6.23 18.42
N GLN A 251 -11.98 6.13 17.26
CA GLN A 251 -12.65 5.78 16.00
C GLN A 251 -13.33 4.41 16.08
N LEU A 252 -12.68 3.41 16.69
CA LEU A 252 -13.28 2.09 16.93
C LEU A 252 -14.53 2.16 17.80
N GLN A 253 -14.56 3.02 18.83
CA GLN A 253 -15.76 3.20 19.65
C GLN A 253 -16.92 3.81 18.87
N ILE A 254 -16.64 4.77 17.99
CA ILE A 254 -17.62 5.35 17.07
C ILE A 254 -18.16 4.28 16.14
N TYR A 255 -17.29 3.55 15.44
CA TYR A 255 -17.70 2.54 14.48
C TYR A 255 -18.49 1.41 15.13
N ARG A 256 -18.17 1.02 16.37
CA ARG A 256 -18.96 0.03 17.15
C ARG A 256 -20.40 0.48 17.42
N ALA A 257 -20.65 1.79 17.49
CA ALA A 257 -21.99 2.33 17.64
C ALA A 257 -22.76 2.36 16.31
N LEU A 258 -22.08 2.36 15.16
CA LEU A 258 -22.73 2.38 13.85
C LEU A 258 -23.18 0.96 13.42
N PRO A 259 -24.14 0.87 12.47
CA PRO A 259 -24.45 -0.39 11.80
C PRO A 259 -23.19 -1.02 11.18
N HIS A 260 -23.09 -2.35 11.24
CA HIS A 260 -21.95 -3.04 10.65
C HIS A 260 -21.96 -2.86 9.12
N PRO A 261 -20.79 -2.74 8.49
CA PRO A 261 -20.73 -2.66 7.04
C PRO A 261 -21.22 -3.97 6.42
N SER A 262 -22.10 -3.89 5.42
CA SER A 262 -22.52 -5.04 4.61
C SER A 262 -21.71 -5.11 3.32
N ASN A 263 -21.40 -6.33 2.85
CA ASN A 263 -20.87 -6.61 1.51
C ASN A 263 -19.52 -5.95 1.16
N GLN A 264 -18.55 -6.00 2.06
CA GLN A 264 -17.20 -5.50 1.77
C GLN A 264 -16.39 -6.51 0.96
N ALA A 265 -16.25 -6.27 -0.35
CA ALA A 265 -15.36 -7.05 -1.20
C ALA A 265 -13.89 -6.61 -1.10
N LEU A 266 -13.64 -5.33 -0.80
CA LEU A 266 -12.30 -4.74 -0.68
C LEU A 266 -12.10 -4.19 0.74
N LEU A 267 -11.01 -4.59 1.40
CA LEU A 267 -10.53 -3.99 2.63
C LEU A 267 -9.25 -3.20 2.36
N ASN A 268 -9.22 -1.95 2.80
CA ASN A 268 -8.08 -1.06 2.64
C ASN A 268 -7.95 -0.09 3.83
N LYS A 269 -6.94 0.76 3.78
CA LYS A 269 -6.66 1.78 4.81
C LYS A 269 -7.85 2.71 5.12
N ASP A 270 -8.79 2.88 4.20
CA ASP A 270 -9.88 3.85 4.31
C ASP A 270 -11.16 3.21 4.92
N ASN A 271 -11.28 1.87 4.89
CA ASN A 271 -12.49 1.17 5.35
C ASN A 271 -12.27 0.03 6.36
N TYR A 272 -11.02 -0.24 6.78
CA TYR A 272 -10.73 -1.35 7.71
C TYR A 272 -11.31 -1.14 9.12
N LEU A 273 -11.38 0.10 9.61
CA LEU A 273 -11.84 0.38 10.98
C LEU A 273 -13.31 0.01 11.21
N PRO A 274 -14.26 0.36 10.32
CA PRO A 274 -15.63 -0.15 10.39
C PRO A 274 -15.70 -1.68 10.49
N THR A 275 -14.85 -2.39 9.72
CA THR A 275 -14.79 -3.85 9.70
C THR A 275 -14.24 -4.39 11.02
N LEU A 276 -13.16 -3.80 11.53
CA LEU A 276 -12.52 -4.20 12.79
C LEU A 276 -13.44 -3.97 13.99
N ALA A 277 -14.18 -2.86 14.00
CA ALA A 277 -15.16 -2.55 15.04
C ALA A 277 -16.22 -3.65 15.20
N HIS A 278 -16.55 -4.32 14.09
CA HIS A 278 -17.57 -5.37 14.00
C HIS A 278 -16.99 -6.70 13.53
N VAL A 279 -15.71 -6.98 13.85
CA VAL A 279 -14.99 -8.11 13.25
C VAL A 279 -15.72 -9.44 13.46
N ARG A 280 -16.40 -9.63 14.60
CA ARG A 280 -17.14 -10.87 14.93
C ARG A 280 -18.48 -11.01 14.20
N THR A 281 -19.11 -9.91 13.80
CA THR A 281 -20.47 -9.90 13.21
C THR A 281 -20.45 -9.68 11.70
N VAL A 282 -19.41 -9.04 11.16
CA VAL A 282 -19.25 -8.87 9.71
C VAL A 282 -18.93 -10.21 9.04
N ASP A 283 -19.60 -10.46 7.92
CA ASP A 283 -19.27 -11.57 7.03
C ASP A 283 -17.99 -11.27 6.23
N LEU A 284 -16.85 -11.64 6.81
CA LEU A 284 -15.54 -11.57 6.14
C LEU A 284 -15.45 -12.52 4.94
N GLY A 285 -16.36 -13.50 4.80
CA GLY A 285 -16.39 -14.43 3.69
C GLY A 285 -16.59 -13.74 2.33
N LEU A 286 -17.07 -12.49 2.31
CA LEU A 286 -17.25 -11.70 1.09
C LEU A 286 -16.00 -10.94 0.65
N VAL A 287 -14.99 -10.82 1.52
CA VAL A 287 -13.74 -10.09 1.22
C VAL A 287 -12.95 -10.85 0.16
N GLN A 288 -12.64 -10.14 -0.93
CA GLN A 288 -11.86 -10.62 -2.07
C GLN A 288 -10.46 -10.00 -2.12
N ASP A 289 -10.32 -8.76 -1.67
CA ASP A 289 -9.08 -8.01 -1.79
C ASP A 289 -8.71 -7.32 -0.47
N ILE A 290 -7.45 -7.40 -0.06
CA ILE A 290 -6.90 -6.68 1.10
C ILE A 290 -5.71 -5.83 0.65
N VAL A 291 -5.73 -4.53 0.94
CA VAL A 291 -4.68 -3.56 0.55
C VAL A 291 -4.27 -2.70 1.74
N ASP A 292 -3.11 -2.99 2.32
CA ASP A 292 -2.57 -2.32 3.52
C ASP A 292 -2.13 -0.85 3.27
N GLY A 293 -1.94 -0.47 2.00
CA GLY A 293 -1.73 0.92 1.61
C GLY A 293 -0.31 1.48 1.78
N GLY A 294 0.67 0.72 2.30
CA GLY A 294 2.09 1.13 2.33
C GLY A 294 2.79 0.91 3.67
N THR A 295 4.02 1.43 3.81
CA THR A 295 4.95 1.11 4.92
C THR A 295 4.63 1.76 6.26
N SER A 296 3.73 2.74 6.33
CA SER A 296 3.51 3.50 7.58
C SER A 296 2.25 3.10 8.33
N ASN A 297 1.40 2.23 7.77
CA ASN A 297 0.12 1.89 8.37
C ASN A 297 0.07 0.38 8.60
N GLU A 298 0.54 -0.09 9.76
CA GLU A 298 0.50 -1.51 10.15
C GLU A 298 -0.90 -1.95 10.62
N TRP A 299 -1.96 -1.43 10.01
CA TRP A 299 -3.31 -1.67 10.51
C TRP A 299 -3.69 -3.14 10.39
N LEU A 300 -3.33 -3.79 9.29
CA LEU A 300 -3.67 -5.20 9.11
C LEU A 300 -2.94 -6.08 10.13
N LYS A 301 -1.69 -5.76 10.45
CA LYS A 301 -0.93 -6.44 11.50
C LYS A 301 -1.63 -6.32 12.85
N LYS A 302 -2.08 -5.12 13.23
CA LYS A 302 -2.87 -4.93 14.45
C LYS A 302 -4.16 -5.76 14.45
N VAL A 303 -4.86 -5.81 13.31
CA VAL A 303 -6.09 -6.61 13.14
C VAL A 303 -5.81 -8.10 13.34
N VAL A 304 -4.79 -8.64 12.67
CA VAL A 304 -4.44 -10.07 12.75
C VAL A 304 -3.96 -10.44 14.15
N LEU A 305 -3.22 -9.55 14.83
CA LEU A 305 -2.83 -9.75 16.22
C LEU A 305 -4.04 -9.76 17.17
N ALA A 306 -5.04 -8.92 16.91
CA ALA A 306 -6.27 -8.86 17.72
C ALA A 306 -7.24 -10.01 17.43
N GLU A 307 -7.27 -10.51 16.19
CA GLU A 307 -8.13 -11.60 15.74
C GLU A 307 -7.32 -12.55 14.82
N PRO A 308 -6.65 -13.58 15.39
CA PRO A 308 -5.77 -14.49 14.64
C PRO A 308 -6.47 -15.24 13.49
N ARG A 309 -7.79 -15.43 13.57
CA ARG A 309 -8.59 -16.10 12.52
C ARG A 309 -9.10 -15.13 11.44
N PHE A 310 -8.67 -13.87 11.46
CA PHE A 310 -9.16 -12.85 10.53
C PHE A 310 -8.99 -13.27 9.06
N LEU A 311 -7.77 -13.59 8.64
CA LEU A 311 -7.49 -14.02 7.26
C LEU A 311 -8.18 -15.36 6.91
N GLN A 312 -8.25 -16.28 7.88
CA GLN A 312 -8.92 -17.57 7.71
C GLN A 312 -10.43 -17.42 7.43
N ARG A 313 -11.06 -16.36 7.93
CA ARG A 313 -12.48 -16.07 7.68
C ARG A 313 -12.75 -15.44 6.32
N CYS A 314 -11.73 -14.92 5.64
CA CYS A 314 -11.83 -14.31 4.31
C CYS A 314 -11.90 -15.36 3.19
N ARG A 315 -12.95 -16.19 3.17
CA ARG A 315 -13.06 -17.38 2.30
C ARG A 315 -13.10 -17.11 0.78
N ARG A 316 -13.33 -15.87 0.36
CA ARG A 316 -13.29 -15.45 -1.06
C ARG A 316 -12.05 -14.61 -1.41
N LEU A 317 -11.08 -14.53 -0.52
CA LEU A 317 -9.88 -13.70 -0.70
C LEU A 317 -9.04 -14.22 -1.88
N ARG A 318 -8.82 -13.33 -2.85
CA ARG A 318 -8.08 -13.55 -4.09
C ARG A 318 -6.78 -12.77 -4.12
N SER A 319 -6.76 -11.56 -3.55
CA SER A 319 -5.57 -10.73 -3.55
C SER A 319 -5.27 -10.12 -2.18
N ILE A 320 -4.01 -10.16 -1.78
CA ILE A 320 -3.53 -9.53 -0.56
C ILE A 320 -2.29 -8.70 -0.86
N SER A 321 -2.24 -7.47 -0.36
CA SER A 321 -1.04 -6.66 -0.27
C SER A 321 -0.85 -6.15 1.15
N LEU A 322 0.19 -6.62 1.84
CA LEU A 322 0.44 -6.32 3.25
C LEU A 322 1.93 -6.21 3.57
N ASN A 323 2.27 -5.56 4.67
CA ASN A 323 3.61 -5.69 5.26
C ASN A 323 3.73 -7.04 6.00
N SER A 324 4.93 -7.61 6.11
CA SER A 324 5.16 -8.87 6.84
C SER A 324 4.42 -8.90 8.19
N LEU A 325 3.63 -9.95 8.40
CA LEU A 325 2.89 -10.15 9.64
C LEU A 325 3.76 -10.81 10.72
N GLY A 326 4.87 -11.43 10.30
CA GLY A 326 5.79 -12.18 11.15
C GLY A 326 5.69 -13.69 10.96
N GLU A 327 6.65 -14.40 11.54
CA GLU A 327 6.70 -15.87 11.49
C GLU A 327 5.42 -16.51 12.06
N GLY A 328 4.94 -17.56 11.40
CA GLY A 328 3.75 -18.33 11.82
C GLY A 328 2.41 -17.70 11.45
N SER A 329 2.38 -16.52 10.85
CA SER A 329 1.14 -15.82 10.45
C SER A 329 0.27 -16.61 9.45
N PHE A 330 0.89 -17.54 8.72
CA PHE A 330 0.22 -18.42 7.74
C PHE A 330 0.24 -19.90 8.16
N ASP A 331 0.63 -20.24 9.39
CA ASP A 331 0.63 -21.63 9.88
C ASP A 331 -0.75 -22.28 9.79
N TRP A 332 -1.82 -21.49 9.98
CA TRP A 332 -3.20 -21.95 9.82
C TRP A 332 -3.47 -22.44 8.39
N ALA A 333 -2.95 -21.73 7.39
CA ALA A 333 -3.14 -22.06 5.97
C ALA A 333 -2.31 -23.27 5.57
N VAL A 334 -1.09 -23.37 6.11
CA VAL A 334 -0.22 -24.56 5.96
C VAL A 334 -0.91 -25.79 6.56
N LYS A 335 -1.51 -25.68 7.75
CA LYS A 335 -2.25 -26.77 8.40
C LYS A 335 -3.50 -27.16 7.60
N GLU A 336 -4.29 -26.19 7.13
CA GLU A 336 -5.45 -26.46 6.26
C GLU A 336 -5.01 -27.19 4.98
N ARG A 337 -3.91 -26.75 4.35
CA ARG A 337 -3.35 -27.40 3.15
C ARG A 337 -2.92 -28.84 3.41
N ARG A 338 -2.12 -29.08 4.46
CA ARG A 338 -1.67 -30.43 4.82
C ARG A 338 -2.84 -31.36 5.14
N SER A 339 -3.90 -30.82 5.75
CA SER A 339 -5.12 -31.59 6.03
C SER A 339 -5.80 -32.02 4.73
N LEU A 340 -5.82 -31.17 3.71
CA LEU A 340 -6.38 -31.52 2.38
C LEU A 340 -5.55 -32.58 1.66
N ASP A 341 -4.23 -32.50 1.75
CA ASP A 341 -3.33 -33.48 1.13
C ASP A 341 -3.38 -34.84 1.88
N GLY A 342 -3.55 -34.81 3.21
CA GLY A 342 -3.60 -35.98 4.08
C GLY A 342 -4.82 -36.88 3.89
N PHE A 343 -5.94 -36.38 3.33
CA PHE A 343 -7.09 -37.21 2.97
C PHE A 343 -6.84 -38.14 1.77
N GLY A 344 -5.66 -38.07 1.12
CA GLY A 344 -5.24 -38.96 0.05
C GLY A 344 -3.97 -39.78 0.32
N PHE A 345 -3.24 -39.50 1.40
CA PHE A 345 -2.05 -40.26 1.80
C PHE A 345 -2.36 -41.01 3.09
N VAL A 346 -2.87 -42.24 2.96
CA VAL A 346 -2.73 -43.24 4.02
C VAL A 346 -1.24 -43.36 4.22
N THR A 347 -0.71 -42.72 5.27
CA THR A 347 0.56 -43.13 5.84
C THR A 347 0.37 -44.58 6.22
N VAL A 348 0.81 -45.48 5.33
CA VAL A 348 1.15 -46.84 5.70
C VAL A 348 2.28 -46.65 6.70
N GLU A 349 1.91 -46.44 7.97
CA GLU A 349 2.81 -46.66 9.07
C GLU A 349 3.24 -48.12 8.92
N GLY A 350 4.37 -48.30 8.25
CA GLY A 350 5.14 -49.51 8.37
C GLY A 350 5.42 -49.64 9.86
N THR A 351 4.66 -50.53 10.49
CA THR A 351 5.02 -51.25 11.70
C THR A 351 6.41 -51.83 11.47
N VAL A 352 7.44 -51.03 11.74
CA VAL A 352 8.76 -51.54 11.99
C VAL A 352 8.75 -51.91 13.46
N ASP A 353 8.39 -53.17 13.72
CA ASP A 353 8.76 -53.86 14.95
C ASP A 353 10.28 -53.78 15.10
N ALA A 354 10.74 -52.82 15.89
CA ALA A 354 12.02 -52.83 16.57
C ALA A 354 11.67 -52.53 18.04
N GLY A 355 11.59 -53.51 18.93
CA GLY A 355 12.63 -54.51 19.13
C GLY A 355 13.77 -53.84 19.90
N ASP A 356 13.53 -53.67 21.20
CA ASP A 356 14.49 -54.00 22.27
C ASP A 356 15.86 -53.30 22.25
N SER A 357 16.02 -52.25 23.07
CA SER A 357 17.26 -52.02 23.84
C SER A 357 17.09 -50.91 24.88
N ASP A 358 16.83 -51.33 26.11
CA ASP A 358 17.51 -50.96 27.37
C ASP A 358 18.08 -49.55 27.58
N ASP A 359 17.54 -48.95 28.66
CA ASP A 359 18.24 -48.33 29.79
C ASP A 359 19.30 -47.24 29.54
N HIS A 360 18.92 -45.99 29.85
CA HIS A 360 19.61 -45.24 30.91
C HIS A 360 18.81 -44.01 31.40
N ASN A 361 18.58 -44.03 32.71
CA ASN A 361 18.08 -42.94 33.55
C ASN A 361 19.07 -41.77 33.63
N ASN A 362 18.49 -40.56 33.72
CA ASN A 362 18.93 -39.32 34.41
C ASN A 362 18.30 -38.14 33.63
N ASP A 363 17.08 -37.71 33.92
CA ASP A 363 16.65 -36.90 35.06
C ASP A 363 17.55 -35.68 35.34
N GLU A 364 17.17 -34.55 34.72
CA GLU A 364 17.21 -33.15 35.17
C GLU A 364 16.69 -32.34 33.97
N GLY A 365 15.45 -31.84 33.91
CA GLY A 365 14.86 -30.94 34.87
C GLY A 365 14.69 -29.54 34.25
N LEU A 366 14.07 -29.43 33.06
CA LEU A 366 13.66 -28.14 32.49
C LEU A 366 12.17 -28.17 32.14
N GLY A 367 11.39 -27.63 33.08
CA GLY A 367 9.94 -27.47 32.98
C GLY A 367 9.55 -26.53 31.84
N LEU A 368 9.14 -27.10 30.72
CA LEU A 368 8.27 -26.42 29.76
C LEU A 368 6.86 -26.40 30.35
N VAL A 369 6.47 -25.21 30.82
CA VAL A 369 5.09 -24.91 31.24
C VAL A 369 4.18 -25.05 30.02
N GLY A 370 3.52 -26.20 29.93
CA GLY A 370 2.42 -26.44 29.01
C GLY A 370 1.28 -25.47 29.32
N LEU A 371 1.07 -24.51 28.43
CA LEU A 371 -0.13 -23.68 28.39
C LEU A 371 -1.33 -24.55 28.01
N SER A 372 -1.85 -25.26 29.00
CA SER A 372 -3.14 -25.96 28.97
C SER A 372 -4.24 -24.90 28.96
N TRP A 373 -4.78 -24.61 27.78
CA TRP A 373 -6.01 -23.85 27.59
C TRP A 373 -7.18 -24.65 28.17
N LYS A 374 -7.47 -24.46 29.47
CA LYS A 374 -8.73 -24.92 30.07
C LYS A 374 -9.78 -23.84 29.85
N ASP A 375 -10.63 -24.11 28.86
CA ASP A 375 -11.89 -23.40 28.62
C ASP A 375 -12.81 -23.50 29.84
N GLY A 376 -13.30 -22.34 30.28
CA GLY A 376 -14.31 -22.20 31.31
C GLY A 376 -15.32 -21.14 30.91
N GLY A 377 -16.44 -21.59 30.35
CA GLY A 377 -17.77 -21.00 30.52
C GLY A 377 -18.07 -19.64 29.87
N SER A 378 -18.70 -19.66 28.69
CA SER A 378 -20.09 -19.20 28.52
C SER A 378 -20.48 -19.45 27.06
N SER A 379 -21.26 -20.50 26.84
CA SER A 379 -21.77 -20.89 25.53
C SER A 379 -22.92 -19.96 25.14
N LEU A 380 -22.57 -18.86 24.48
CA LEU A 380 -23.49 -18.24 23.54
C LEU A 380 -23.59 -19.21 22.37
N GLU A 381 -24.75 -19.84 22.23
CA GLU A 381 -25.11 -20.73 21.11
C GLU A 381 -25.04 -19.97 19.77
N PHE A 382 -23.82 -19.77 19.27
CA PHE A 382 -23.58 -19.49 17.87
C PHE A 382 -24.01 -20.73 17.12
N HIS A 383 -25.18 -20.70 16.51
CA HIS A 383 -25.59 -21.68 15.52
C HIS A 383 -24.46 -21.84 14.50
N PRO A 384 -23.75 -22.98 14.48
CA PRO A 384 -22.79 -23.25 13.44
C PRO A 384 -23.61 -23.62 12.21
N ARG A 385 -24.10 -22.60 11.49
CA ARG A 385 -24.47 -22.77 10.09
C ARG A 385 -23.22 -23.23 9.39
N GLN A 386 -23.08 -24.56 9.31
CA GLN A 386 -22.18 -25.35 8.48
C GLN A 386 -21.18 -24.46 7.73
N GLN A 387 -20.15 -24.03 8.45
CA GLN A 387 -18.98 -23.49 7.79
C GLN A 387 -18.45 -24.67 6.97
N ASN A 388 -18.40 -24.50 5.66
CA ASN A 388 -17.65 -25.35 4.75
C ASN A 388 -16.17 -25.29 5.19
N HIS A 389 -15.84 -25.99 6.27
CA HIS A 389 -14.53 -26.02 6.92
C HIS A 389 -13.45 -26.69 6.06
N GLY A 390 -13.78 -27.10 4.83
CA GLY A 390 -12.89 -27.89 3.97
C GLY A 390 -12.29 -27.13 2.80
N ARG A 391 -12.49 -25.82 2.63
CA ARG A 391 -11.90 -25.10 1.48
C ARG A 391 -10.93 -24.02 1.90
N LEU A 392 -9.66 -24.27 1.59
CA LEU A 392 -8.59 -23.28 1.66
C LEU A 392 -8.99 -22.03 0.85
N VAL A 393 -8.62 -20.87 1.37
CA VAL A 393 -8.81 -19.59 0.69
C VAL A 393 -8.18 -19.62 -0.71
N PRO A 394 -8.90 -19.22 -1.78
CA PRO A 394 -8.39 -19.27 -3.14
C PRO A 394 -7.50 -18.06 -3.46
N LEU A 395 -6.40 -17.90 -2.71
CA LEU A 395 -5.49 -16.78 -2.89
C LEU A 395 -4.77 -16.90 -4.24
N GLU A 396 -4.98 -15.91 -5.12
CA GLU A 396 -4.41 -15.86 -6.47
C GLU A 396 -3.21 -14.90 -6.56
N SER A 397 -3.17 -13.87 -5.72
CA SER A 397 -2.13 -12.83 -5.75
C SER A 397 -1.70 -12.42 -4.34
N MET A 398 -0.39 -12.44 -4.10
CA MET A 398 0.23 -11.99 -2.86
C MET A 398 1.28 -10.93 -3.15
N ASN A 399 1.22 -9.81 -2.41
CA ASN A 399 2.21 -8.74 -2.44
C ASN A 399 2.70 -8.41 -1.03
N LEU A 400 3.79 -9.05 -0.63
CA LEU A 400 4.44 -8.93 0.67
C LEU A 400 5.45 -7.77 0.66
N LYS A 401 5.11 -6.70 1.37
CA LYS A 401 5.99 -5.56 1.59
C LYS A 401 6.89 -5.86 2.78
N ASP A 402 8.17 -5.52 2.65
CA ASP A 402 9.16 -5.74 3.71
C ASP A 402 9.18 -7.19 4.23
N PRO A 403 9.59 -8.17 3.40
CA PRO A 403 9.77 -9.53 3.86
C PRO A 403 10.93 -9.55 4.87
N SER A 404 10.59 -9.59 6.15
CA SER A 404 11.59 -9.69 7.23
C SER A 404 11.96 -11.14 7.55
N PHE A 405 11.15 -12.11 7.11
CA PHE A 405 11.31 -13.52 7.44
C PHE A 405 11.21 -14.39 6.18
N ASP A 406 12.15 -15.31 6.03
CA ASP A 406 12.21 -16.31 4.95
C ASP A 406 11.00 -17.24 4.98
N ARG A 407 10.66 -17.73 6.18
CA ARG A 407 9.60 -18.72 6.38
C ARG A 407 8.21 -18.24 5.93
N GLU A 408 7.90 -16.95 6.06
CA GLU A 408 6.58 -16.43 5.68
C GLU A 408 6.32 -16.58 4.17
N ILE A 409 7.33 -16.32 3.33
CA ILE A 409 7.20 -16.48 1.87
C ILE A 409 6.95 -17.94 1.51
N ASP A 410 7.71 -18.85 2.10
CA ASP A 410 7.60 -20.28 1.84
C ASP A 410 6.28 -20.87 2.38
N ASP A 411 5.80 -20.43 3.55
CA ASP A 411 4.51 -20.83 4.11
C ASP A 411 3.35 -20.41 3.19
N ILE A 412 3.39 -19.18 2.65
CA ILE A 412 2.39 -18.69 1.68
C ILE A 412 2.44 -19.54 0.41
N ALA A 413 3.63 -19.74 -0.14
CA ALA A 413 3.80 -20.48 -1.38
C ALA A 413 3.32 -21.93 -1.23
N PHE A 414 3.71 -22.61 -0.14
CA PHE A 414 3.26 -23.96 0.17
C PHE A 414 1.74 -24.03 0.35
N ALA A 415 1.19 -23.17 1.22
CA ALA A 415 -0.23 -23.20 1.55
C ALA A 415 -1.09 -23.00 0.30
N PHE A 416 -0.77 -22.01 -0.52
CA PHE A 416 -1.58 -21.59 -1.66
C PHE A 416 -1.04 -22.08 -3.02
N SER A 417 -0.17 -23.10 -3.03
CA SER A 417 0.50 -23.64 -4.23
C SER A 417 -0.41 -23.85 -5.45
N SER A 418 -1.61 -24.38 -5.21
CA SER A 418 -2.60 -24.68 -6.25
C SER A 418 -3.39 -23.48 -6.79
N THR A 419 -3.42 -22.35 -6.07
CA THR A 419 -4.22 -21.17 -6.42
C THR A 419 -3.38 -19.93 -6.71
N LEU A 420 -2.19 -19.83 -6.11
CA LEU A 420 -1.31 -18.67 -6.19
C LEU A 420 -0.71 -18.53 -7.59
N ARG A 421 -1.05 -17.44 -8.28
CA ARG A 421 -0.59 -17.11 -9.63
C ARG A 421 0.43 -15.99 -9.65
N SER A 422 0.41 -15.11 -8.65
CA SER A 422 1.31 -13.97 -8.53
C SER A 422 1.86 -13.85 -7.12
N LEU A 423 3.18 -13.81 -6.99
CA LEU A 423 3.89 -13.59 -5.74
C LEU A 423 4.90 -12.47 -5.94
N THR A 424 4.66 -11.36 -5.25
CA THR A 424 5.59 -10.24 -5.15
C THR A 424 6.04 -10.12 -3.70
N ALA A 425 7.35 -10.08 -3.46
CA ALA A 425 7.92 -9.80 -2.15
C ALA A 425 9.01 -8.73 -2.28
N GLY A 426 9.01 -7.72 -1.43
CA GLY A 426 10.11 -6.75 -1.44
C GLY A 426 9.78 -5.42 -0.77
N TRP A 427 10.79 -4.57 -0.70
CA TRP A 427 10.60 -3.23 -0.16
C TRP A 427 9.95 -2.30 -1.20
N PRO A 428 8.86 -1.59 -0.87
CA PRO A 428 8.44 -0.47 -1.69
C PRO A 428 9.59 0.54 -1.71
N ILE A 429 10.02 0.90 -2.91
CA ILE A 429 11.27 1.60 -3.25
C ILE A 429 11.42 2.89 -2.43
N ALA A 430 11.89 2.79 -1.18
CA ALA A 430 12.35 3.92 -0.40
C ALA A 430 13.78 4.19 -0.87
N ARG A 431 13.90 5.11 -1.84
CA ARG A 431 15.09 5.32 -2.70
C ARG A 431 16.41 5.61 -1.96
N ASN A 432 16.42 5.77 -0.63
CA ASN A 432 17.55 6.36 0.10
C ASN A 432 18.05 5.56 1.31
N PHE A 433 17.69 4.28 1.48
CA PHE A 433 18.33 3.48 2.54
C PHE A 433 19.77 3.13 2.12
N VAL A 434 20.72 3.98 2.51
CA VAL A 434 22.14 3.65 2.50
C VAL A 434 22.35 2.65 3.63
N THR A 435 22.48 1.37 3.27
CA THR A 435 22.94 0.36 4.22
C THR A 435 24.36 0.78 4.63
N PRO A 436 24.67 0.94 5.93
CA PRO A 436 26.02 1.26 6.37
C PRO A 436 27.02 0.26 5.76
N ALA A 437 28.17 0.76 5.30
CA ALA A 437 29.25 -0.11 4.83
C ALA A 437 29.66 -1.05 5.99
N GLY A 438 29.71 -2.36 5.71
CA GLY A 438 30.05 -3.39 6.71
C GLY A 438 28.86 -4.04 7.43
N PHE A 439 27.61 -3.66 7.15
CA PHE A 439 26.47 -4.41 7.69
C PHE A 439 26.39 -5.79 7.04
N HIS A 440 26.62 -6.86 7.82
CA HIS A 440 26.39 -8.23 7.39
C HIS A 440 24.93 -8.37 6.97
N ARG A 441 24.71 -8.69 5.69
CA ARG A 441 23.35 -8.87 5.17
C ARG A 441 22.89 -10.28 5.47
N PRO A 442 21.75 -10.46 6.14
CA PRO A 442 21.21 -11.79 6.36
C PRO A 442 20.80 -12.43 5.03
N PHE A 443 20.74 -13.75 5.04
CA PHE A 443 20.27 -14.53 3.90
C PHE A 443 18.74 -14.63 3.92
N LEU A 444 18.10 -14.39 2.79
CA LEU A 444 16.68 -14.68 2.55
C LEU A 444 16.61 -15.93 1.68
N ARG A 445 16.21 -17.06 2.28
CA ARG A 445 16.04 -18.33 1.57
C ARG A 445 14.62 -18.41 1.04
N VAL A 446 14.46 -18.76 -0.24
CA VAL A 446 13.15 -18.86 -0.88
C VAL A 446 13.08 -20.10 -1.76
N GLY A 447 11.95 -20.79 -1.72
CA GLY A 447 11.68 -21.96 -2.55
C GLY A 447 11.58 -23.26 -1.77
N ARG A 448 11.77 -23.24 -0.45
CA ARG A 448 11.77 -24.47 0.35
C ARG A 448 10.36 -25.00 0.49
N GLY A 449 10.18 -26.28 0.17
CA GLY A 449 8.87 -26.93 0.24
C GLY A 449 7.87 -26.43 -0.80
N TRP A 450 8.31 -25.68 -1.81
CA TRP A 450 7.44 -25.35 -2.95
C TRP A 450 7.18 -26.63 -3.74
N VAL A 451 5.91 -26.95 -3.99
CA VAL A 451 5.50 -28.17 -4.70
C VAL A 451 4.35 -27.82 -5.64
N ASP A 452 4.45 -28.25 -6.90
CA ASP A 452 3.40 -28.13 -7.92
C ASP A 452 2.82 -26.70 -8.04
N MET A 453 3.69 -25.69 -8.03
CA MET A 453 3.28 -24.29 -8.02
C MET A 453 2.66 -23.89 -9.36
N ARG A 454 1.50 -23.24 -9.30
CA ARG A 454 0.83 -22.63 -10.46
C ARG A 454 1.19 -21.17 -10.69
N LEU A 455 2.39 -20.80 -10.23
CA LEU A 455 2.87 -19.44 -10.23
C LEU A 455 3.22 -18.98 -11.65
N ARG A 456 2.68 -17.83 -12.06
CA ARG A 456 2.95 -17.19 -13.37
C ARG A 456 3.83 -15.97 -13.25
N PHE A 457 3.68 -15.23 -12.15
CA PHE A 457 4.44 -14.02 -11.86
C PHE A 457 5.18 -14.18 -10.53
N LEU A 458 6.51 -14.14 -10.59
CA LEU A 458 7.37 -14.18 -9.42
C LEU A 458 8.26 -12.94 -9.41
N LYS A 459 8.12 -12.11 -8.38
CA LYS A 459 8.98 -10.96 -8.17
C LYS A 459 9.48 -10.91 -6.73
N ILE A 460 10.80 -10.92 -6.53
CA ILE A 460 11.41 -10.78 -5.21
C ILE A 460 12.51 -9.72 -5.27
N ASP A 461 12.33 -8.64 -4.52
CA ASP A 461 13.27 -7.54 -4.39
C ASP A 461 13.89 -7.51 -2.98
N ALA A 462 15.01 -8.20 -2.81
CA ALA A 462 15.69 -8.46 -1.54
C ALA A 462 16.84 -7.47 -1.27
N TYR A 463 16.60 -6.17 -1.37
CA TYR A 463 17.68 -5.14 -1.29
C TYR A 463 18.52 -5.17 -0.01
N ARG A 464 17.98 -5.70 1.09
CA ARG A 464 18.64 -5.79 2.42
C ARG A 464 19.23 -7.17 2.72
N PHE A 465 19.00 -8.15 1.86
CA PHE A 465 19.35 -9.55 2.10
C PHE A 465 20.21 -10.09 0.94
N HIS A 466 20.83 -11.25 1.16
CA HIS A 466 21.31 -12.11 0.08
C HIS A 466 20.19 -13.10 -0.28
N LEU A 467 19.70 -13.05 -1.52
CA LEU A 467 18.57 -13.90 -1.94
C LEU A 467 19.09 -15.26 -2.42
N MET A 468 18.93 -16.28 -1.58
CA MET A 468 19.28 -17.66 -1.92
C MET A 468 18.04 -18.43 -2.35
N LEU A 469 18.12 -19.02 -3.53
CA LEU A 469 17.05 -19.82 -4.10
C LEU A 469 17.25 -21.29 -3.73
N ASP A 470 16.16 -22.00 -3.46
CA ASP A 470 16.17 -23.46 -3.35
C ASP A 470 16.53 -24.10 -4.70
N LEU A 471 17.25 -25.22 -4.64
CA LEU A 471 17.76 -25.96 -5.81
C LEU A 471 16.64 -26.32 -6.80
N PHE A 472 15.44 -26.59 -6.29
CA PHE A 472 14.29 -27.05 -7.07
C PHE A 472 13.27 -25.94 -7.36
N MET A 473 13.49 -24.69 -6.93
CA MET A 473 12.45 -23.65 -6.99
C MET A 473 11.88 -23.45 -8.41
N PHE A 474 12.74 -23.38 -9.42
CA PHE A 474 12.28 -23.22 -10.81
C PHE A 474 11.63 -24.48 -11.38
N SER A 475 12.09 -25.69 -11.03
CA SER A 475 11.46 -26.92 -11.52
C SER A 475 10.06 -27.14 -10.94
N GLN A 476 9.81 -26.60 -9.75
CA GLN A 476 8.51 -26.62 -9.08
C GLN A 476 7.53 -25.56 -9.61
N CYS A 477 7.96 -24.67 -10.50
CA CYS A 477 7.14 -23.58 -11.06
C CYS A 477 7.11 -23.57 -12.60
N PRO A 478 6.63 -24.63 -13.27
CA PRO A 478 6.68 -24.75 -14.74
C PRO A 478 5.77 -23.75 -15.49
N GLU A 479 4.78 -23.15 -14.81
CA GLU A 479 3.86 -22.16 -15.39
C GLU A 479 4.40 -20.71 -15.41
N LEU A 480 5.64 -20.46 -14.96
CA LEU A 480 6.21 -19.10 -14.89
C LEU A 480 6.24 -18.42 -16.26
N VAL A 481 5.77 -17.17 -16.28
CA VAL A 481 5.76 -16.26 -17.44
C VAL A 481 6.71 -15.09 -17.21
N HIS A 482 6.71 -14.52 -16.00
CA HIS A 482 7.59 -13.42 -15.62
C HIS A 482 8.30 -13.72 -14.30
N VAL A 483 9.62 -13.58 -14.33
CA VAL A 483 10.49 -13.74 -13.17
C VAL A 483 11.36 -12.49 -13.03
N ASN A 484 11.31 -11.86 -11.86
CA ASN A 484 12.20 -10.79 -11.46
C ASN A 484 12.75 -11.06 -10.05
N LEU A 485 13.98 -11.54 -9.96
CA LEU A 485 14.63 -11.84 -8.68
C LEU A 485 15.85 -10.97 -8.54
N SER A 486 15.84 -10.08 -7.56
CA SER A 486 16.91 -9.13 -7.35
C SER A 486 17.34 -9.09 -5.90
N ASP A 487 18.65 -9.08 -5.70
CA ASP A 487 19.24 -8.65 -4.44
C ASP A 487 20.32 -7.59 -4.69
N ASN A 488 20.97 -7.15 -3.63
CA ASN A 488 21.98 -6.10 -3.70
C ASN A 488 23.41 -6.67 -3.64
N THR A 489 23.61 -7.97 -3.90
CA THR A 489 24.90 -8.68 -3.86
C THR A 489 25.89 -8.04 -4.83
N SER A 490 27.02 -7.57 -4.28
CA SER A 490 28.13 -6.93 -5.02
C SER A 490 29.45 -7.69 -4.88
N SER A 491 29.53 -8.61 -3.92
CA SER A 491 30.67 -9.49 -3.64
C SER A 491 30.12 -10.85 -3.23
N TYR A 492 30.80 -11.93 -3.59
CA TYR A 492 30.42 -13.30 -3.31
C TYR A 492 31.65 -14.20 -3.34
N HIS A 493 31.59 -15.34 -2.66
CA HIS A 493 32.51 -16.46 -2.86
C HIS A 493 31.83 -17.58 -3.64
N CYS A 494 32.54 -18.36 -4.48
CA CYS A 494 31.86 -19.36 -5.32
C CYS A 494 31.11 -20.41 -4.50
N HIS A 495 31.69 -20.84 -3.39
CA HIS A 495 31.07 -21.83 -2.49
C HIS A 495 29.76 -21.35 -1.85
N GLU A 496 29.44 -20.06 -1.91
CA GLU A 496 28.19 -19.48 -1.40
C GLU A 496 27.06 -19.49 -2.43
N ILE A 497 27.32 -19.88 -3.68
CA ILE A 497 26.34 -19.83 -4.78
C ILE A 497 25.60 -21.17 -4.86
N PRO A 498 24.38 -21.34 -4.31
CA PRO A 498 23.63 -22.57 -4.54
C PRO A 498 23.22 -22.65 -6.02
N LEU A 499 23.74 -23.62 -6.77
CA LEU A 499 23.36 -23.79 -8.17
C LEU A 499 21.96 -24.41 -8.27
N SER A 500 21.03 -23.68 -8.87
CA SER A 500 19.71 -24.21 -9.22
C SER A 500 19.85 -25.42 -10.15
N LEU A 501 18.85 -26.30 -10.17
CA LEU A 501 18.78 -27.37 -11.16
C LEU A 501 18.20 -26.86 -12.49
N PRO A 502 18.48 -27.56 -13.61
CA PRO A 502 17.78 -27.31 -14.87
C PRO A 502 16.26 -27.41 -14.69
N ALA A 503 15.53 -26.42 -15.20
CA ALA A 503 14.07 -26.38 -15.15
C ALA A 503 13.42 -26.32 -16.54
N GLN A 504 12.18 -26.80 -16.63
CA GLN A 504 11.37 -26.73 -17.84
C GLN A 504 10.40 -25.55 -17.78
N LEU A 505 10.83 -24.40 -18.27
CA LEU A 505 10.08 -23.14 -18.17
C LEU A 505 9.53 -22.72 -19.54
N ASN A 506 8.70 -23.58 -20.15
CA ASN A 506 8.24 -23.43 -21.54
C ASN A 506 7.45 -22.12 -21.82
N ASN A 507 6.85 -21.54 -20.78
CA ASN A 507 6.02 -20.33 -20.87
C ASN A 507 6.75 -19.03 -20.50
N LEU A 508 8.01 -19.09 -20.10
CA LEU A 508 8.74 -17.93 -19.60
C LEU A 508 8.97 -16.92 -20.72
N GLU A 509 8.48 -15.70 -20.53
CA GLU A 509 8.63 -14.57 -21.46
C GLU A 509 9.66 -13.55 -20.98
N THR A 510 9.73 -13.30 -19.67
CA THR A 510 10.68 -12.34 -19.06
C THR A 510 11.45 -13.00 -17.93
N LEU A 511 12.77 -12.94 -18.00
CA LEU A 511 13.68 -13.39 -16.94
C LEU A 511 14.67 -12.28 -16.59
N GLU A 512 14.46 -11.62 -15.46
CA GLU A 512 15.37 -10.60 -14.91
C GLU A 512 15.93 -11.10 -13.58
N LEU A 513 17.21 -11.45 -13.57
CA LEU A 513 17.91 -11.90 -12.37
C LEU A 513 19.04 -10.92 -12.05
N ARG A 514 19.16 -10.55 -10.79
CA ARG A 514 20.21 -9.64 -10.33
C ARG A 514 20.85 -10.10 -9.03
N GLY A 515 22.19 -10.07 -9.00
CA GLY A 515 22.98 -10.45 -7.83
C GLY A 515 23.04 -11.96 -7.65
N LEU A 516 22.83 -12.47 -6.43
CA LEU A 516 22.96 -13.92 -6.16
C LEU A 516 22.00 -14.79 -6.98
N PRO A 517 20.72 -14.41 -7.21
CA PRO A 517 19.83 -15.11 -8.13
C PRO A 517 20.41 -15.33 -9.54
N ALA A 518 21.11 -14.33 -10.08
CA ALA A 518 21.72 -14.43 -11.41
C ALA A 518 22.89 -15.41 -11.43
N LEU A 519 23.64 -15.49 -10.33
CA LEU A 519 24.76 -16.42 -10.16
C LEU A 519 24.29 -17.86 -9.93
N SER A 520 23.19 -18.05 -9.20
CA SER A 520 22.60 -19.37 -8.91
C SER A 520 21.86 -20.01 -10.08
N PHE A 521 21.58 -19.27 -11.15
CA PHE A 521 20.68 -19.72 -12.22
C PHE A 521 21.33 -20.74 -13.15
N HIS A 522 20.65 -21.87 -13.38
CA HIS A 522 21.15 -22.90 -14.29
C HIS A 522 20.89 -22.58 -15.77
N PRO A 523 21.91 -22.49 -16.63
CA PRO A 523 21.78 -22.05 -18.02
C PRO A 523 21.05 -23.07 -18.89
N ALA A 524 21.11 -24.37 -18.56
CA ALA A 524 20.33 -25.38 -19.28
C ALA A 524 18.81 -25.15 -19.22
N THR A 525 18.30 -24.39 -18.24
CA THR A 525 16.90 -23.94 -18.21
C THR A 525 16.56 -23.11 -19.45
N LEU A 526 17.52 -22.37 -20.01
CA LEU A 526 17.35 -21.65 -21.27
C LEU A 526 17.15 -22.57 -22.47
N ALA A 527 17.38 -23.88 -22.37
CA ALA A 527 17.12 -24.81 -23.47
C ALA A 527 15.63 -25.15 -23.63
N THR A 528 14.79 -24.84 -22.63
CA THR A 528 13.33 -25.15 -22.62
C THR A 528 12.45 -23.89 -22.73
N THR A 529 12.98 -22.70 -22.43
CA THR A 529 12.24 -21.42 -22.41
C THR A 529 11.88 -20.82 -23.79
N THR A 530 11.19 -21.57 -24.63
CA THR A 530 10.98 -21.22 -26.06
C THR A 530 10.27 -19.89 -26.30
N LYS A 531 9.54 -19.37 -25.32
CA LYS A 531 8.81 -18.08 -25.39
C LYS A 531 9.60 -16.88 -24.84
N LEU A 532 10.85 -17.06 -24.40
CA LEU A 532 11.63 -16.00 -23.76
C LEU A 532 11.86 -14.83 -24.73
N ARG A 533 11.44 -13.63 -24.33
CA ARG A 533 11.57 -12.38 -25.07
C ARG A 533 12.63 -11.46 -24.46
N GLU A 534 12.77 -11.51 -23.14
CA GLU A 534 13.68 -10.65 -22.39
C GLU A 534 14.50 -11.47 -21.39
N LEU A 535 15.82 -11.37 -21.50
CA LEU A 535 16.78 -11.97 -20.57
C LEU A 535 17.72 -10.89 -20.05
N ARG A 536 17.74 -10.71 -18.74
CA ARG A 536 18.65 -9.80 -18.04
C ARG A 536 19.31 -10.52 -16.89
N LEU A 537 20.63 -10.70 -16.97
CA LEU A 537 21.43 -11.28 -15.89
C LEU A 537 22.46 -10.23 -15.47
N THR A 538 22.26 -9.62 -14.31
CA THR A 538 23.08 -8.46 -13.89
C THR A 538 23.66 -8.65 -12.49
N LEU A 539 24.80 -8.01 -12.22
CA LEU A 539 25.25 -7.79 -10.85
C LEU A 539 25.00 -6.35 -10.42
N ASN A 540 24.92 -6.13 -9.11
CA ASN A 540 24.73 -4.80 -8.57
C ASN A 540 26.01 -3.95 -8.70
N HIS A 541 26.01 -2.99 -9.62
CA HIS A 541 27.16 -2.14 -9.94
C HIS A 541 27.20 -0.80 -9.17
N ARG A 542 26.36 -0.57 -8.15
CA ARG A 542 26.19 0.81 -7.64
C ARG A 542 27.47 1.45 -7.05
N ILE A 543 28.54 0.72 -6.75
CA ILE A 543 29.67 1.29 -5.99
C ILE A 543 31.09 0.87 -6.46
N GLN A 544 31.32 -0.21 -7.22
CA GLN A 544 32.71 -0.65 -7.53
C GLN A 544 33.00 -0.79 -9.04
N ARG A 545 34.16 -0.25 -9.45
CA ARG A 545 34.75 -0.33 -10.81
C ARG A 545 35.35 -1.71 -11.13
N SER A 546 35.44 -2.60 -10.15
CA SER A 546 35.96 -3.96 -10.31
C SER A 546 34.84 -4.96 -10.07
N LEU A 547 34.36 -5.61 -11.13
CA LEU A 547 33.53 -6.79 -10.97
C LEU A 547 34.45 -7.95 -10.55
N PHE A 548 34.14 -8.61 -9.45
CA PHE A 548 34.85 -9.83 -9.06
C PHE A 548 34.41 -10.98 -9.99
N ILE A 549 35.34 -11.40 -10.85
CA ILE A 549 35.29 -12.67 -11.59
C ILE A 549 36.15 -13.63 -10.79
N PRO A 550 35.60 -14.72 -10.24
CA PRO A 550 36.42 -15.76 -9.63
C PRO A 550 37.43 -16.30 -10.65
N PRO A 551 38.62 -16.74 -10.23
CA PRO A 551 39.56 -17.42 -11.11
C PRO A 551 38.90 -18.55 -11.90
N VAL A 552 39.33 -18.77 -13.14
CA VAL A 552 38.72 -19.79 -14.04
C VAL A 552 38.79 -21.17 -13.42
N GLU A 553 39.80 -21.45 -12.61
CA GLU A 553 39.98 -22.69 -11.87
C GLU A 553 38.90 -22.88 -10.80
N GLU A 554 38.51 -21.80 -10.11
CA GLU A 554 37.41 -21.80 -9.14
C GLU A 554 36.09 -22.04 -9.86
N LEU A 555 35.88 -21.43 -11.03
CA LEU A 555 34.70 -21.68 -11.85
C LEU A 555 34.64 -23.13 -12.37
N LEU A 556 35.73 -23.66 -12.92
CA LEU A 556 35.79 -25.01 -13.48
C LEU A 556 35.60 -26.10 -12.41
N SER A 557 36.21 -25.90 -11.23
CA SER A 557 36.02 -26.79 -10.08
C SER A 557 34.60 -26.72 -9.53
N PHE A 558 34.01 -25.51 -9.47
CA PHE A 558 32.67 -25.30 -8.95
C PHE A 558 31.58 -25.91 -9.84
N TYR A 559 31.71 -25.79 -11.17
CA TYR A 559 30.76 -26.38 -12.12
C TYR A 559 31.05 -27.86 -12.44
N GLY A 560 32.01 -28.49 -11.76
CA GLY A 560 32.30 -29.93 -11.89
C GLY A 560 32.65 -30.38 -13.32
N GLY A 561 33.28 -29.51 -14.11
CA GLY A 561 33.55 -29.79 -15.53
C GLY A 561 32.31 -29.79 -16.45
N CYS A 562 31.14 -29.35 -15.97
CA CYS A 562 29.98 -29.13 -16.82
C CYS A 562 30.29 -28.05 -17.86
N SER A 563 30.50 -28.45 -19.11
CA SER A 563 30.73 -27.56 -20.27
C SER A 563 29.57 -26.60 -20.61
N GLY A 564 28.49 -26.61 -19.81
CA GLY A 564 27.27 -25.82 -20.02
C GLY A 564 27.39 -24.32 -19.69
N PHE A 565 28.42 -23.89 -18.96
CA PHE A 565 28.60 -22.49 -18.53
C PHE A 565 29.66 -21.70 -19.32
N SER A 566 30.01 -22.13 -20.53
CA SER A 566 30.83 -21.28 -21.41
C SER A 566 29.99 -20.17 -22.04
N ALA A 567 30.62 -19.03 -22.33
CA ALA A 567 30.04 -17.98 -23.17
C ALA A 567 29.49 -18.58 -24.49
N SER A 568 30.17 -19.59 -25.01
CA SER A 568 29.82 -20.36 -26.20
C SER A 568 28.53 -21.16 -26.03
N SER A 569 28.29 -21.80 -24.87
CA SER A 569 27.05 -22.54 -24.58
C SER A 569 25.85 -21.60 -24.45
N ILE A 570 26.03 -20.45 -23.79
CA ILE A 570 25.00 -19.40 -23.69
C ILE A 570 24.73 -18.80 -25.07
N ALA A 571 25.77 -18.40 -25.80
CA ALA A 571 25.65 -17.84 -27.14
C ALA A 571 25.00 -18.83 -28.11
N HIS A 572 25.34 -20.11 -28.05
CA HIS A 572 24.73 -21.16 -28.88
C HIS A 572 23.24 -21.37 -28.53
N ALA A 573 22.89 -21.37 -27.24
CA ALA A 573 21.49 -21.44 -26.79
C ALA A 573 20.69 -20.21 -27.27
N LEU A 574 21.25 -19.01 -27.16
CA LEU A 574 20.65 -17.77 -27.63
C LEU A 574 20.53 -17.71 -29.16
N ARG A 575 21.54 -18.18 -29.88
CA ARG A 575 21.59 -18.17 -31.35
C ARG A 575 20.51 -19.05 -31.97
N LYS A 576 20.22 -20.23 -31.39
CA LYS A 576 19.05 -21.05 -31.80
C LYS A 576 17.72 -20.30 -31.67
N ARG A 577 17.67 -19.23 -30.87
CA ARG A 577 16.45 -18.52 -30.44
C ARG A 577 16.43 -17.06 -30.85
N ALA A 578 17.36 -16.67 -31.72
CA ALA A 578 17.58 -15.33 -32.24
C ALA A 578 16.36 -14.67 -32.93
N LYS A 579 15.23 -15.38 -33.11
CA LYS A 579 14.01 -14.81 -33.71
C LYS A 579 13.06 -14.18 -32.70
N HIS A 580 13.17 -14.51 -31.41
CA HIS A 580 12.13 -14.20 -30.41
C HIS A 580 12.60 -13.37 -29.22
N ILE A 581 13.90 -13.34 -28.94
CA ILE A 581 14.48 -12.51 -27.90
C ILE A 581 14.69 -11.10 -28.48
N ALA A 582 14.38 -10.04 -27.73
CA ALA A 582 14.55 -8.65 -28.20
C ALA A 582 15.81 -7.99 -27.62
N THR A 583 16.25 -8.41 -26.44
CA THR A 583 17.40 -7.82 -25.75
C THR A 583 18.05 -8.86 -24.84
N VAL A 584 19.39 -8.94 -24.88
CA VAL A 584 20.20 -9.73 -23.95
C VAL A 584 21.28 -8.82 -23.41
N ASP A 585 21.24 -8.52 -22.11
CA ASP A 585 22.20 -7.60 -21.48
C ASP A 585 23.11 -8.37 -20.50
N PHE A 586 24.38 -8.54 -20.88
CA PHE A 586 25.46 -9.04 -20.01
C PHE A 586 26.46 -7.92 -19.64
N SER A 587 26.13 -6.63 -19.86
CA SER A 587 27.05 -5.50 -19.65
C SER A 587 27.67 -5.48 -18.26
N LYS A 588 27.01 -6.14 -17.30
CA LYS A 588 27.36 -6.15 -15.88
C LYS A 588 27.53 -7.57 -15.33
N CYS A 589 27.63 -8.59 -16.19
CA CYS A 589 27.87 -9.97 -15.76
C CYS A 589 29.36 -10.30 -15.94
N PRO A 590 30.10 -10.54 -14.86
CA PRO A 590 31.55 -10.72 -14.93
C PRO A 590 31.94 -12.17 -15.28
N LEU A 591 31.05 -13.14 -15.02
CA LEU A 591 31.26 -14.56 -15.33
C LEU A 591 31.32 -14.88 -16.83
N VAL A 592 30.95 -13.95 -17.71
CA VAL A 592 31.02 -14.16 -19.16
C VAL A 592 32.26 -13.48 -19.69
N ILE A 593 33.36 -14.24 -19.77
CA ILE A 593 34.56 -13.81 -20.49
C ILE A 593 34.17 -13.65 -21.96
N PRO A 594 34.44 -12.49 -22.60
CA PRO A 594 34.18 -12.35 -24.03
C PRO A 594 34.97 -13.44 -24.76
N PRO A 595 34.35 -14.17 -25.70
CA PRO A 595 35.03 -15.23 -26.43
C PRO A 595 36.28 -14.67 -27.13
N SER A 596 37.26 -15.52 -27.44
CA SER A 596 38.40 -15.10 -28.28
C SER A 596 37.89 -14.51 -29.60
N GLU A 597 38.67 -13.69 -30.30
CA GLU A 597 38.22 -13.08 -31.55
C GLU A 597 37.76 -14.13 -32.59
N GLU A 598 38.47 -15.26 -32.66
CA GLU A 598 38.06 -16.43 -33.47
C GLU A 598 36.73 -17.03 -33.01
N GLU A 599 36.53 -17.12 -31.71
CA GLU A 599 35.31 -17.67 -31.14
C GLU A 599 34.14 -16.68 -31.23
N GLN A 600 34.37 -15.36 -31.15
CA GLN A 600 33.38 -14.32 -31.44
C GLN A 600 32.87 -14.49 -32.86
N VAL A 601 33.77 -14.66 -33.84
CA VAL A 601 33.42 -14.90 -35.24
C VAL A 601 32.64 -16.20 -35.40
N ARG A 602 33.10 -17.30 -34.79
CA ARG A 602 32.40 -18.60 -34.79
C ARG A 602 30.99 -18.48 -34.22
N LEU A 603 30.83 -17.68 -33.16
CA LEU A 603 29.55 -17.45 -32.49
C LEU A 603 28.69 -16.40 -33.22
N GLY A 604 29.26 -15.64 -34.15
CA GLY A 604 28.57 -14.57 -34.87
C GLY A 604 28.44 -13.26 -34.07
N LEU A 605 29.33 -13.03 -33.10
CA LEU A 605 29.42 -11.82 -32.28
C LEU A 605 30.36 -10.80 -32.95
N TYR A 606 29.87 -9.58 -33.19
CA TYR A 606 30.65 -8.52 -33.84
C TYR A 606 30.60 -7.23 -33.00
N PRO A 607 31.74 -6.58 -32.72
CA PRO A 607 31.77 -5.33 -31.95
C PRO A 607 30.91 -4.26 -32.63
N TYR A 608 30.06 -3.59 -31.86
CA TYR A 608 29.17 -2.53 -32.30
C TYR A 608 29.95 -1.35 -32.85
N ASP A 609 31.07 -1.02 -32.21
CA ASP A 609 31.86 0.16 -32.54
C ASP A 609 32.71 -0.05 -33.83
N ASP A 610 32.92 -1.30 -34.25
CA ASP A 610 33.60 -1.63 -35.52
C ASP A 610 32.67 -1.61 -36.74
N TYR A 611 31.35 -1.62 -36.52
CA TYR A 611 30.35 -1.71 -37.58
C TYR A 611 29.37 -0.55 -37.46
N VAL A 612 29.66 0.57 -38.16
CA VAL A 612 28.65 1.61 -38.44
C VAL A 612 27.73 1.08 -39.53
N LEU A 613 26.83 0.17 -39.16
CA LEU A 613 25.79 -0.31 -40.07
C LEU A 613 24.68 0.73 -40.09
N SER A 614 24.34 1.27 -41.26
CA SER A 614 23.13 2.08 -41.40
C SER A 614 21.92 1.21 -41.01
N ASN A 615 20.87 1.84 -40.46
CA ASN A 615 19.67 1.11 -40.01
C ASN A 615 19.06 0.23 -41.12
N ASP A 616 19.21 0.62 -42.39
CA ASP A 616 18.72 -0.13 -43.56
C ASP A 616 19.52 -1.42 -43.82
N ILE A 617 20.83 -1.38 -43.56
CA ILE A 617 21.72 -2.54 -43.69
C ILE A 617 21.48 -3.51 -42.52
N ALA A 618 21.32 -2.98 -41.29
CA ALA A 618 20.99 -3.79 -40.12
C ALA A 618 19.64 -4.54 -40.28
N TRP A 619 18.67 -3.91 -40.96
CA TRP A 619 17.40 -4.53 -41.33
C TRP A 619 17.56 -5.66 -42.36
N HIS A 620 18.38 -5.46 -43.40
CA HIS A 620 18.62 -6.48 -44.44
C HIS A 620 19.33 -7.72 -43.90
N PHE A 621 20.29 -7.55 -42.98
CA PHE A 621 21.04 -8.67 -42.38
C PHE A 621 20.32 -9.36 -41.21
N LYS A 622 19.07 -8.96 -40.88
CA LYS A 622 18.30 -9.50 -39.75
C LYS A 622 19.10 -9.45 -38.45
N ILE A 623 19.73 -8.30 -38.18
CA ILE A 623 20.48 -8.06 -36.95
C ILE A 623 19.47 -7.85 -35.83
N HIS A 624 19.29 -8.87 -34.99
CA HIS A 624 18.18 -8.91 -34.04
C HIS A 624 18.56 -8.50 -32.60
N PHE A 625 19.86 -8.36 -32.27
CA PHE A 625 20.29 -8.25 -30.87
C PHE A 625 21.33 -7.16 -30.61
N LYS A 626 21.11 -6.41 -29.53
CA LYS A 626 22.19 -5.77 -28.79
C LYS A 626 22.59 -6.71 -27.66
N ILE A 627 23.78 -7.28 -27.76
CA ILE A 627 24.42 -8.00 -26.65
C ILE A 627 25.45 -7.05 -26.06
N HIS A 628 25.35 -6.79 -24.77
CA HIS A 628 26.35 -5.97 -24.11
C HIS A 628 27.27 -6.89 -23.29
N PHE A 629 28.58 -6.80 -23.47
CA PHE A 629 29.58 -7.45 -22.62
C PHE A 629 30.47 -6.36 -22.02
N LYS A 630 30.44 -6.18 -20.69
CA LYS A 630 31.18 -5.07 -20.03
C LYS A 630 30.84 -3.71 -20.67
N ASN A 631 31.85 -3.00 -21.18
CA ASN A 631 31.74 -1.70 -21.88
C ASN A 631 31.56 -1.86 -23.40
N GLU A 632 31.67 -3.08 -23.91
CA GLU A 632 31.61 -3.36 -25.33
C GLU A 632 30.21 -3.82 -25.71
N ARG A 633 29.70 -3.27 -26.79
CA ARG A 633 28.44 -3.70 -27.39
C ARG A 633 28.78 -4.62 -28.54
N PHE A 634 28.02 -5.68 -28.71
CA PHE A 634 28.15 -6.61 -29.81
C PHE A 634 26.79 -6.80 -30.48
N PHE A 635 26.82 -7.02 -31.78
CA PHE A 635 25.69 -7.56 -32.52
C PHE A 635 25.88 -9.06 -32.66
N LEU A 636 24.82 -9.83 -32.41
CA LEU A 636 24.78 -11.26 -32.75
C LEU A 636 24.10 -11.43 -34.10
N LEU A 637 24.84 -11.94 -35.08
CA LEU A 637 24.30 -12.27 -36.38
C LEU A 637 23.59 -13.62 -36.35
N ARG A 638 22.45 -13.66 -37.03
CA ARG A 638 21.65 -14.87 -37.20
C ARG A 638 22.40 -15.94 -38.00
N ASP A 639 23.23 -15.51 -38.95
CA ASP A 639 24.01 -16.35 -39.85
C ASP A 639 25.41 -15.71 -40.03
N PRO A 640 26.45 -16.21 -39.34
CA PRO A 640 27.80 -15.64 -39.41
C PRO A 640 28.44 -15.86 -40.79
N ASP A 641 27.98 -16.86 -41.54
CA ASP A 641 28.51 -17.18 -42.87
C ASP A 641 28.19 -16.05 -43.86
N VAL A 642 27.13 -15.27 -43.60
CA VAL A 642 26.73 -14.11 -44.42
C VAL A 642 27.70 -12.93 -44.29
N MET A 643 28.48 -12.82 -43.21
CA MET A 643 29.47 -11.74 -43.01
C MET A 643 30.91 -12.14 -43.35
N CYS A 644 31.19 -13.43 -43.53
CA CYS A 644 32.50 -13.90 -43.99
C CYS A 644 32.87 -13.26 -45.35
N ASP A 645 31.90 -13.08 -46.25
CA ASP A 645 32.09 -12.42 -47.55
C ASP A 645 32.29 -10.89 -47.45
N VAL A 646 31.73 -10.25 -46.42
CA VAL A 646 31.81 -8.79 -46.23
C VAL A 646 33.14 -8.36 -45.57
N ARG A 647 33.73 -9.22 -44.72
CA ARG A 647 35.05 -8.98 -44.08
C ARG A 647 36.17 -8.87 -45.11
N THR A 648 36.09 -9.60 -46.21
CA THR A 648 37.03 -9.50 -47.33
C THR A 648 36.93 -8.17 -48.05
N SER A 649 35.75 -7.55 -48.12
CA SER A 649 35.55 -6.26 -48.78
C SER A 649 35.89 -5.07 -47.88
N SER A 650 35.64 -5.14 -46.56
CA SER A 650 35.89 -4.02 -45.64
C SER A 650 37.35 -3.85 -45.23
N ARG A 651 38.13 -4.94 -45.13
CA ARG A 651 39.60 -4.85 -44.97
C ARG A 651 40.28 -4.16 -46.16
N HIS A 652 39.71 -4.27 -47.37
CA HIS A 652 40.21 -3.53 -48.53
C HIS A 652 39.91 -2.03 -48.49
N LEU A 653 38.89 -1.60 -47.74
CA LEU A 653 38.55 -0.18 -47.58
C LEU A 653 39.32 0.50 -46.44
N ARG A 654 39.67 -0.22 -45.36
CA ARG A 654 40.50 0.32 -44.27
C ARG A 654 41.99 0.44 -44.62
N ASN A 655 42.52 -0.33 -45.56
CA ASN A 655 43.92 -0.21 -46.00
C ASN A 655 44.13 0.87 -47.09
N ASN A 656 43.07 1.59 -47.48
CA ASN A 656 43.11 2.66 -48.48
C ASN A 656 42.74 4.04 -47.90
N TYR A 657 42.76 4.18 -46.56
CA TYR A 657 42.58 5.45 -45.86
C TYR A 657 43.65 5.65 -44.78
#